data_AF-A0A842VGJ6-F1
#
_entry.id   AF-A0A842VGJ6-F1
#
_cell.length_a   1.000
_cell.length_b   1.000
_cell.length_c   1.000
_cell.angle_alpha   90.00
_cell.angle_beta   90.00
_cell.angle_gamma   90.00
#
_symmetry.space_group_name_H-M   'P 1'
#
loop_
_entity.id
_entity.type
_entity.pdbx_description
1 polymer ?
#
loop_
_entity_poly.entity_id
_entity_poly.type
_entity_poly.pdbx_seq_one_letter_code
_entity_poly.pdbx_strand_id
1 'polypeptide(L)'
;MKDKDKLQLCRFCQRQVRLAYYCEECGASCCSDCLSEERVDSYTCQDCQSKNIKIDEENNNKQICANCSSENIIKTTQLLKSCPKCYSHRIINIYEKKEELEQKFLELIKQTRAFINPIRDIISELYIVREKIKKARGPPIRCYHYPKMESELLELFNLIHFLKKNLLGKINTHFRHLALYKENFFDVYNQPNSNIRIIESILDNLNRSFDSIKKYIENTISKISEKFEDFENNLRFIEKITKRFLPYKGLINLADDEKPVYAIRTKLTNGLDTNNTFKKSKGILFITNFDLSFVHEYGLFKTKRKLIFKAPVDDLINIEDKGTLFKKLFVQFEYGKYEFSLPSDFIPKVIEYIILAKSFRDNSTYDKSAAQQLFAMNLDLSELVKYIEEGINTFFSLKMKHSEKMYNIDKENEKRAEKKEKSQYNGIKVPRSEEYIPNINSNRNYNNYHQNFKPESYEYLKHINSNDQYNGDPNYYRNNNFPPQQQFIHPFNFYYRDNYNNIFPPKYHHYGFNQDNFYFNPNEHMRYKNYLSPHEHNLRNNFDYPQINPYMQNFNKNFDENSIIRNLKRTQKYKYHSPNSSRFSNYSNHPDFYHNHDNPFSEKGVNPIYEGPNSNSYVTSNRSHLSDSFINNSNHAYHESQDDTDLFNYDDNKKRNLDDLKREKYSVEKTLKKLDEKFDKGNISEVDYI
;
A
#
# COMPACT_ATOMS: atom_id res chain seq x y z
N MET A 1 -32.90 -2.37 31.14
CA MET A 1 -32.88 -3.60 31.98
C MET A 1 -32.30 -4.74 31.16
N LYS A 2 -31.36 -5.53 31.71
CA LYS A 2 -30.68 -6.64 31.00
C LYS A 2 -31.69 -7.69 30.52
N ASP A 3 -31.45 -8.25 29.34
CA ASP A 3 -32.17 -9.35 28.70
C ASP A 3 -32.93 -10.22 29.70
N LYS A 4 -34.23 -10.43 29.45
CA LYS A 4 -34.92 -11.60 30.00
C LYS A 4 -34.17 -12.83 29.49
N ASP A 5 -33.23 -13.28 30.31
CA ASP A 5 -32.31 -14.38 30.09
C ASP A 5 -33.08 -15.55 29.50
N LYS A 6 -32.83 -15.88 28.23
CA LYS A 6 -33.28 -17.15 27.65
C LYS A 6 -32.56 -18.24 28.42
N LEU A 7 -33.22 -18.78 29.45
CA LEU A 7 -32.74 -19.94 30.19
C LEU A 7 -32.48 -21.06 29.19
N GLN A 8 -31.27 -21.61 29.24
CA GLN A 8 -30.85 -22.70 28.37
C GLN A 8 -30.59 -23.93 29.24
N LEU A 9 -30.78 -25.10 28.66
CA LEU A 9 -30.47 -26.35 29.36
C LEU A 9 -28.95 -26.48 29.50
N CYS A 10 -28.44 -26.44 30.73
CA CYS A 10 -27.04 -26.79 30.98
C CYS A 10 -26.86 -28.30 30.86
N ARG A 11 -26.01 -28.74 29.93
CA ARG A 11 -25.80 -30.16 29.63
C ARG A 11 -25.12 -30.94 30.76
N PHE A 12 -24.57 -30.26 31.76
CA PHE A 12 -23.85 -30.87 32.88
C PHE A 12 -24.76 -31.09 34.09
N CYS A 13 -25.51 -30.07 34.53
CA CYS A 13 -26.46 -30.21 35.64
C CYS A 13 -27.90 -30.53 35.21
N GLN A 14 -28.20 -30.54 33.90
CA GLN A 14 -29.53 -30.75 33.32
C GLN A 14 -30.61 -29.76 33.83
N ARG A 15 -30.19 -28.60 34.36
CA ARG A 15 -31.09 -27.54 34.81
C ARG A 15 -31.27 -26.49 33.71
N GLN A 16 -32.44 -25.87 33.65
CA GLN A 16 -32.65 -24.65 32.87
C GLN A 16 -32.04 -23.48 33.64
N VAL A 17 -30.86 -23.04 33.20
CA VAL A 17 -30.05 -22.02 33.86
C VAL A 17 -29.44 -21.07 32.84
N ARG A 18 -28.93 -19.95 33.31
CA ARG A 18 -28.12 -19.06 32.48
C ARG A 18 -26.75 -19.70 32.26
N LEU A 19 -26.43 -20.02 31.01
CA LEU A 19 -25.07 -20.41 30.64
C LEU A 19 -24.18 -19.17 30.70
N ALA A 20 -23.06 -19.27 31.39
CA ALA A 20 -22.16 -18.15 31.65
C ALA A 20 -20.78 -18.34 30.99
N TYR A 21 -20.35 -19.58 30.80
CA TYR A 21 -18.98 -19.89 30.40
C TYR A 21 -18.92 -20.79 29.16
N TYR A 22 -17.93 -20.52 28.31
CA TYR A 22 -17.60 -21.23 27.09
C TYR A 22 -16.18 -21.80 27.20
N CYS A 23 -15.99 -23.06 26.83
CA CYS A 23 -14.68 -23.68 26.70
C CYS A 23 -14.17 -23.58 25.27
N GLU A 24 -13.04 -22.90 25.06
CA GLU A 24 -12.48 -22.67 23.73
C GLU A 24 -11.91 -23.94 23.09
N GLU A 25 -11.50 -24.93 23.89
CA GLU A 25 -10.97 -26.20 23.38
C GLU A 25 -12.05 -27.14 22.86
N CYS A 26 -13.06 -27.44 23.68
CA CYS A 26 -14.07 -28.45 23.35
C CYS A 26 -15.43 -27.87 22.91
N GLY A 27 -15.58 -26.54 22.92
CA GLY A 27 -16.80 -25.82 22.53
C GLY A 27 -17.98 -26.00 23.49
N ALA A 28 -17.76 -26.58 24.67
CA ALA A 28 -18.83 -26.80 25.63
C ALA A 28 -19.21 -25.50 26.35
N SER A 29 -20.51 -25.30 26.59
CA SER A 29 -21.03 -24.19 27.40
C SER A 29 -21.59 -24.72 28.72
N CYS A 30 -21.32 -24.03 29.82
CA CYS A 30 -21.77 -24.42 31.17
C CYS A 30 -22.22 -23.21 32.00
N CYS A 31 -23.02 -23.47 33.04
CA CYS A 31 -23.34 -22.47 34.06
C CYS A 31 -22.20 -22.36 35.08
N SER A 32 -22.21 -21.30 35.89
CA SER A 32 -21.21 -21.07 36.92
C SER A 32 -21.03 -22.26 37.87
N ASP A 33 -22.15 -22.88 38.26
CA ASP A 33 -22.15 -24.00 39.22
C ASP A 33 -21.57 -25.31 38.66
N CYS A 34 -21.40 -25.40 37.34
CA CYS A 34 -20.87 -26.60 36.69
C CYS A 34 -19.39 -26.44 36.29
N LEU A 35 -18.77 -25.31 36.58
CA LEU A 35 -17.33 -25.18 36.39
C LEU A 35 -16.61 -26.10 37.37
N SER A 36 -15.65 -26.86 36.85
CA SER A 36 -14.72 -27.59 37.71
C SER A 36 -13.74 -26.57 38.30
N GLU A 37 -13.38 -26.74 39.56
CA GLU A 37 -12.37 -25.92 40.23
C GLU A 37 -11.17 -26.80 40.55
N GLU A 38 -10.00 -26.43 40.01
CA GLU A 38 -8.74 -27.10 40.29
C GLU A 38 -7.85 -26.17 41.11
N ARG A 39 -7.30 -26.70 42.20
CA ARG A 39 -6.33 -25.97 43.03
C ARG A 39 -4.94 -26.26 42.50
N VAL A 40 -4.32 -25.25 41.89
CA VAL A 40 -2.93 -25.33 41.46
C VAL A 40 -2.09 -24.57 42.46
N ASP A 41 -1.23 -25.31 43.14
CA ASP A 41 -0.24 -24.76 44.03
C ASP A 41 1.00 -24.34 43.24
N SER A 42 1.40 -23.08 43.33
CA SER A 42 2.63 -22.57 42.74
C SER A 42 3.53 -21.96 43.81
N TYR A 43 4.84 -22.00 43.60
CA TYR A 43 5.81 -21.35 44.48
C TYR A 43 6.22 -20.01 43.86
N THR A 44 6.19 -18.96 44.67
CA THR A 44 6.54 -17.59 44.26
C THR A 44 7.49 -16.98 45.28
N CYS A 45 8.53 -16.33 44.80
CA CYS A 45 9.44 -15.57 45.65
C CYS A 45 8.74 -14.30 46.15
N GLN A 46 8.74 -14.04 47.46
CA GLN A 46 8.14 -12.81 48.01
C GLN A 46 8.92 -11.56 47.64
N ASP A 47 10.24 -11.67 47.51
CA ASP A 47 11.11 -10.50 47.34
C ASP A 47 11.08 -9.94 45.90
N CYS A 48 10.87 -10.80 44.89
CA CYS A 48 10.84 -10.39 43.47
C CYS A 48 9.63 -10.88 42.67
N GLN A 49 8.66 -11.53 43.31
CA GLN A 49 7.43 -12.10 42.70
C GLN A 49 7.67 -13.13 41.58
N SER A 50 8.92 -13.59 41.39
CA SER A 50 9.25 -14.58 40.38
C SER A 50 8.69 -15.96 40.72
N LYS A 51 8.14 -16.64 39.71
CA LYS A 51 7.71 -18.04 39.75
C LYS A 51 8.85 -19.04 39.47
N ASN A 52 10.06 -18.53 39.21
CA ASN A 52 11.22 -19.34 38.83
C ASN A 52 11.97 -19.81 40.08
N ILE A 53 11.50 -20.91 40.68
CA ILE A 53 12.02 -21.47 41.93
C ILE A 53 12.85 -22.71 41.62
N LYS A 54 14.09 -22.75 42.12
CA LYS A 54 15.00 -23.90 42.03
C LYS A 54 15.18 -24.52 43.40
N ILE A 55 15.49 -25.82 43.40
CA ILE A 55 15.90 -26.53 44.61
C ILE A 55 17.42 -26.50 44.64
N ASP A 56 17.99 -25.97 45.73
CA ASP A 56 19.42 -26.02 45.99
C ASP A 56 19.78 -27.40 46.55
N GLU A 57 20.31 -28.27 45.69
CA GLU A 57 20.72 -29.63 46.09
C GLU A 57 21.95 -29.61 47.02
N GLU A 58 22.73 -28.53 47.05
CA GLU A 58 23.93 -28.39 47.89
C GLU A 58 23.58 -27.89 49.31
N ASN A 59 22.52 -27.11 49.46
CA ASN A 59 22.05 -26.58 50.74
C ASN A 59 20.71 -27.20 51.19
N ASN A 60 20.74 -28.47 51.61
CA ASN A 60 19.62 -29.15 52.26
C ASN A 60 18.29 -29.14 51.46
N ASN A 61 18.34 -29.14 50.12
CA ASN A 61 17.16 -29.08 49.25
C ASN A 61 16.26 -27.85 49.51
N LYS A 62 16.85 -26.72 49.91
CA LYS A 62 16.11 -25.47 50.11
C LYS A 62 15.61 -24.91 48.77
N GLN A 63 14.40 -24.36 48.77
CA GLN A 63 13.84 -23.67 47.62
C GLN A 63 14.39 -22.24 47.56
N ILE A 64 15.06 -21.89 46.47
CA ILE A 64 15.60 -20.55 46.22
C ILE A 64 15.09 -19.98 44.91
N CYS A 65 14.88 -18.67 44.89
CA CYS A 65 14.49 -17.96 43.69
C CYS A 65 15.67 -17.88 42.72
N ALA A 66 15.51 -18.38 41.49
CA ALA A 66 16.56 -18.33 40.47
C ALA A 66 16.90 -16.91 39.99
N ASN A 67 16.05 -15.91 40.28
CA ASN A 67 16.19 -14.56 39.77
C ASN A 67 16.85 -13.59 40.76
N CYS A 68 16.67 -13.80 42.07
CA CYS A 68 17.21 -12.91 43.10
C CYS A 68 17.93 -13.66 44.23
N SER A 69 18.05 -14.99 44.12
CA SER A 69 18.67 -15.88 45.10
C SER A 69 18.04 -15.84 46.51
N SER A 70 16.85 -15.25 46.65
CA SER A 70 16.13 -15.21 47.90
C SER A 70 15.56 -16.59 48.27
N GLU A 71 15.66 -16.94 49.56
CA GLU A 71 15.04 -18.11 50.18
C GLU A 71 13.57 -17.85 50.59
N ASN A 72 13.07 -16.62 50.45
CA ASN A 72 11.70 -16.24 50.84
C ASN A 72 10.68 -16.73 49.81
N ILE A 73 10.45 -18.04 49.78
CA ILE A 73 9.53 -18.70 48.87
C ILE A 73 8.22 -19.00 49.59
N ILE A 74 7.12 -18.47 49.06
CA ILE A 74 5.78 -18.81 49.53
C ILE A 74 5.05 -19.70 48.54
N LYS A 75 4.24 -20.59 49.09
CA LYS A 75 3.28 -21.38 48.34
C LYS A 75 2.02 -20.53 48.13
N THR A 76 1.74 -20.18 46.87
CA THR A 76 0.50 -19.51 46.46
C THR A 76 -0.42 -20.53 45.80
N THR A 77 -1.60 -20.74 46.38
CA THR A 77 -2.65 -21.57 45.78
C THR A 77 -3.51 -20.71 44.87
N GLN A 78 -3.55 -21.04 43.58
CA GLN A 78 -4.45 -20.43 42.62
C GLN A 78 -5.59 -21.41 42.32
N LEU A 79 -6.83 -20.92 42.44
CA LEU A 79 -8.00 -21.68 42.03
C LEU A 79 -8.28 -21.42 40.56
N LEU A 80 -8.08 -22.44 39.72
CA LEU A 80 -8.32 -22.39 38.28
C LEU A 80 -9.68 -22.97 37.97
N LYS A 81 -10.48 -22.22 37.20
CA LYS A 81 -11.71 -22.73 36.60
C LYS A 81 -11.34 -23.63 35.43
N SER A 82 -11.94 -24.81 35.36
CA SER A 82 -11.72 -25.78 34.30
C SER A 82 -13.02 -26.30 33.69
N CYS A 83 -12.94 -26.74 32.44
CA CYS A 83 -14.08 -27.28 31.72
C CYS A 83 -14.52 -28.61 32.35
N PRO A 84 -15.81 -28.80 32.71
CA PRO A 84 -16.29 -30.08 33.22
C PRO A 84 -16.26 -31.22 32.19
N LYS A 85 -16.05 -30.92 30.90
CA LYS A 85 -16.00 -31.92 29.82
C LYS A 85 -14.59 -32.39 29.49
N CYS A 86 -13.64 -31.46 29.36
CA CYS A 86 -12.28 -31.74 28.91
C CYS A 86 -11.18 -31.28 29.87
N TYR A 87 -11.55 -30.75 31.04
CA TYR A 87 -10.65 -30.22 32.08
C TYR A 87 -9.72 -29.07 31.63
N SER A 88 -9.90 -28.53 30.43
CA SER A 88 -9.16 -27.37 29.96
C SER A 88 -9.43 -26.13 30.81
N HIS A 89 -8.38 -25.35 31.08
CA HIS A 89 -8.46 -24.03 31.71
C HIS A 89 -8.79 -22.89 30.71
N ARG A 90 -8.93 -23.19 29.41
CA ARG A 90 -9.33 -22.21 28.39
C ARG A 90 -10.83 -21.95 28.43
N ILE A 91 -11.26 -21.33 29.52
CA ILE A 91 -12.64 -20.97 29.81
C ILE A 91 -12.78 -19.45 29.74
N ILE A 92 -13.78 -18.98 28.99
CA ILE A 92 -14.09 -17.56 28.84
C ILE A 92 -15.58 -17.32 29.12
N ASN A 93 -15.94 -16.12 29.54
CA ASN A 93 -17.34 -15.73 29.62
C ASN A 93 -17.96 -15.78 28.22
N ILE A 94 -19.17 -16.33 28.09
CA ILE A 94 -19.88 -16.41 26.81
C ILE A 94 -20.05 -15.03 26.17
N TYR A 95 -20.36 -14.00 26.95
CA TYR A 95 -20.56 -12.64 26.44
C TYR A 95 -19.25 -12.03 25.96
N GLU A 96 -18.16 -12.20 26.71
CA GLU A 96 -16.82 -11.79 26.29
C GLU A 96 -16.42 -12.50 24.99
N LYS A 97 -16.75 -13.80 24.84
CA LYS A 97 -16.47 -14.53 23.61
C LYS A 97 -17.26 -14.01 22.41
N LYS A 98 -18.53 -13.69 22.63
CA LYS A 98 -19.39 -13.11 21.59
C LYS A 98 -18.89 -11.73 21.15
N GLU A 99 -18.47 -10.90 22.10
CA GLU A 99 -17.83 -9.61 21.83
C GLU A 99 -16.52 -9.77 21.05
N GLU A 100 -15.65 -10.70 21.47
CA GLU A 100 -14.39 -11.02 20.78
C GLU A 100 -14.63 -11.41 19.32
N LEU A 101 -15.63 -12.27 19.05
CA LEU A 101 -15.97 -12.70 17.69
C LEU A 101 -16.46 -11.56 16.81
N GLU A 102 -17.31 -10.69 17.35
CA GLU A 102 -17.79 -9.49 16.67
C GLU A 102 -16.63 -8.54 16.35
N GLN A 103 -15.76 -8.26 17.34
CA GLN A 103 -14.61 -7.38 17.15
C GLN A 103 -13.65 -7.93 16.11
N LYS A 104 -13.35 -9.23 16.14
CA LYS A 104 -12.49 -9.88 15.13
C LYS A 104 -13.09 -9.79 13.72
N PHE A 105 -14.40 -9.91 13.59
CA PHE A 105 -15.07 -9.75 12.29
C PHE A 105 -14.98 -8.30 11.77
N LEU A 106 -15.24 -7.31 12.64
CA LEU A 106 -15.10 -5.89 12.27
C LEU A 106 -13.66 -5.53 11.92
N GLU A 107 -12.70 -6.08 12.65
CA GLU A 107 -11.27 -5.90 12.41
C GLU A 107 -10.87 -6.53 11.07
N LEU A 108 -11.34 -7.74 10.75
CA LEU A 108 -11.12 -8.38 9.46
C LEU A 108 -11.59 -7.51 8.29
N ILE A 109 -12.75 -6.86 8.42
CA ILE A 109 -13.25 -5.91 7.40
C ILE A 109 -12.29 -4.73 7.25
N LYS A 110 -11.84 -4.11 8.36
CA LYS A 110 -10.88 -2.99 8.32
C LYS A 110 -9.54 -3.38 7.71
N GLN A 111 -9.06 -4.59 8.01
CA GLN A 111 -7.78 -5.11 7.53
C GLN A 111 -7.72 -5.27 6.02
N THR A 112 -8.85 -5.28 5.30
CA THR A 112 -8.86 -5.26 3.83
C THR A 112 -8.13 -4.05 3.24
N ARG A 113 -8.01 -2.92 3.98
CA ARG A 113 -7.17 -1.78 3.59
C ARG A 113 -5.69 -2.14 3.44
N ALA A 114 -5.21 -3.13 4.20
CA ALA A 114 -3.81 -3.54 4.18
C ALA A 114 -3.36 -4.11 2.84
N PHE A 115 -4.29 -4.49 1.95
CA PHE A 115 -3.98 -4.94 0.59
C PHE A 115 -3.39 -3.83 -0.29
N ILE A 116 -3.66 -2.56 0.02
CA ILE A 116 -3.25 -1.43 -0.85
C ILE A 116 -1.78 -1.08 -0.70
N ASN A 117 -1.27 -1.00 0.54
CA ASN A 117 0.05 -0.43 0.80
C ASN A 117 1.18 -1.17 0.06
N PRO A 118 1.26 -2.52 0.09
CA PRO A 118 2.32 -3.23 -0.64
C PRO A 118 2.31 -2.93 -2.14
N ILE A 119 1.14 -2.74 -2.74
CA ILE A 119 0.99 -2.44 -4.17
C ILE A 119 1.38 -0.98 -4.45
N ARG A 120 1.06 -0.05 -3.55
CA ARG A 120 1.47 1.35 -3.67
C ARG A 120 3.00 1.49 -3.61
N ASP A 121 3.63 0.74 -2.72
CA ASP A 121 5.08 0.78 -2.51
C ASP A 121 5.81 0.29 -3.77
N ILE A 122 5.40 -0.88 -4.32
CA ILE A 122 6.02 -1.41 -5.55
C ILE A 122 5.78 -0.52 -6.78
N ILE A 123 4.61 0.11 -6.88
CA ILE A 123 4.33 1.09 -7.95
C ILE A 123 5.27 2.28 -7.86
N SER A 124 5.51 2.78 -6.63
CA SER A 124 6.41 3.91 -6.39
C SER A 124 7.84 3.57 -6.83
N GLU A 125 8.31 2.35 -6.50
CA GLU A 125 9.62 1.86 -6.95
C GLU A 125 9.71 1.73 -8.48
N LEU A 126 8.69 1.17 -9.12
CA LEU A 126 8.62 1.09 -10.59
C LEU A 126 8.73 2.47 -11.25
N TYR A 127 8.05 3.48 -10.71
CA TYR A 127 8.15 4.85 -11.21
C TYR A 127 9.55 5.45 -11.00
N ILE A 128 10.21 5.18 -9.87
CA ILE A 128 11.58 5.62 -9.63
C ILE A 128 12.53 5.01 -10.67
N VAL A 129 12.42 3.70 -10.93
CA VAL A 129 13.22 3.03 -11.96
C VAL A 129 12.92 3.64 -13.34
N ARG A 130 11.65 3.85 -13.68
CA ARG A 130 11.24 4.49 -14.95
C ARG A 130 11.91 5.85 -15.16
N GLU A 131 11.92 6.70 -14.15
CA GLU A 131 12.56 8.02 -14.24
C GLU A 131 14.09 7.93 -14.36
N LYS A 132 14.73 6.98 -13.65
CA LYS A 132 16.17 6.72 -13.81
C LYS A 132 16.50 6.26 -15.24
N ILE A 133 15.70 5.39 -15.83
CA ILE A 133 15.85 4.93 -17.22
C ILE A 133 15.65 6.11 -18.18
N LYS A 134 14.58 6.88 -18.02
CA LYS A 134 14.31 8.07 -18.84
C LYS A 134 15.48 9.04 -18.82
N LYS A 135 16.07 9.29 -17.64
CA LYS A 135 17.26 10.13 -17.49
C LYS A 135 18.50 9.53 -18.16
N ALA A 136 18.69 8.22 -18.07
CA ALA A 136 19.80 7.50 -18.71
C ALA A 136 19.76 7.58 -20.25
N ARG A 137 18.56 7.58 -20.84
CA ARG A 137 18.37 7.74 -22.29
C ARG A 137 18.33 9.21 -22.74
N GLY A 138 18.24 10.15 -21.80
CA GLY A 138 18.09 11.58 -22.06
C GLY A 138 19.42 12.30 -22.38
N PRO A 139 19.36 13.54 -22.91
CA PRO A 139 20.54 14.41 -23.01
C PRO A 139 21.08 14.77 -21.61
N PRO A 140 22.36 15.18 -21.48
CA PRO A 140 23.30 15.51 -22.56
C PRO A 140 24.14 14.34 -23.08
N ILE A 141 24.11 13.17 -22.44
CA ILE A 141 24.81 11.94 -22.84
C ILE A 141 23.76 10.82 -22.87
N ARG A 142 23.41 10.33 -24.06
CA ARG A 142 22.39 9.30 -24.24
C ARG A 142 23.02 7.92 -24.21
N CYS A 143 22.78 7.14 -23.15
CA CYS A 143 23.39 5.84 -22.97
C CYS A 143 22.43 4.72 -23.37
N TYR A 144 22.81 3.83 -24.29
CA TYR A 144 21.94 2.79 -24.86
C TYR A 144 22.33 1.35 -24.51
N HIS A 145 23.19 1.16 -23.50
CA HIS A 145 23.43 -0.17 -22.95
C HIS A 145 22.14 -0.79 -22.43
N TYR A 146 22.04 -2.12 -22.52
CA TYR A 146 20.86 -2.89 -22.10
C TYR A 146 19.57 -2.38 -22.81
N PRO A 147 19.44 -2.63 -24.12
CA PRO A 147 18.33 -2.08 -24.93
C PRO A 147 16.95 -2.62 -24.56
N LYS A 148 16.88 -3.73 -23.82
CA LYS A 148 15.64 -4.38 -23.38
C LYS A 148 15.08 -3.84 -22.06
N MET A 149 15.77 -2.91 -21.40
CA MET A 149 15.32 -2.40 -20.10
C MET A 149 13.92 -1.77 -20.14
N GLU A 150 13.59 -1.06 -21.22
CA GLU A 150 12.27 -0.46 -21.39
C GLU A 150 11.16 -1.51 -21.56
N SER A 151 11.39 -2.54 -22.38
CA SER A 151 10.44 -3.64 -22.57
C SER A 151 10.29 -4.50 -21.31
N GLU A 152 11.40 -4.81 -20.64
CA GLU A 152 11.39 -5.57 -19.38
C GLU A 152 10.67 -4.80 -18.27
N LEU A 153 10.87 -3.47 -18.17
CA LEU A 153 10.14 -2.66 -17.20
C LEU A 153 8.66 -2.55 -17.55
N LEU A 154 8.32 -2.43 -18.85
CA LEU A 154 6.93 -2.43 -19.30
C LEU A 154 6.20 -3.74 -18.93
N GLU A 155 6.87 -4.89 -19.03
CA GLU A 155 6.32 -6.18 -18.56
C GLU A 155 5.96 -6.13 -17.07
N LEU A 156 6.80 -5.52 -16.22
CA LEU A 156 6.50 -5.35 -14.79
C LEU A 156 5.29 -4.43 -14.55
N PHE A 157 5.17 -3.33 -15.31
CA PHE A 157 3.98 -2.48 -15.25
C PHE A 157 2.71 -3.24 -15.64
N ASN A 158 2.79 -4.06 -16.70
CA ASN A 158 1.67 -4.92 -17.14
C ASN A 158 1.29 -5.97 -16.08
N LEU A 159 2.28 -6.54 -15.36
CA LEU A 159 2.02 -7.44 -14.24
C LEU A 159 1.25 -6.75 -13.10
N ILE A 160 1.59 -5.50 -12.76
CA ILE A 160 0.82 -4.73 -11.76
C ILE A 160 -0.60 -4.43 -12.27
N HIS A 161 -0.76 -4.08 -13.53
CA HIS A 161 -2.08 -3.88 -14.12
C HIS A 161 -2.95 -5.14 -14.01
N PHE A 162 -2.37 -6.30 -14.32
CA PHE A 162 -3.04 -7.60 -14.16
C PHE A 162 -3.35 -7.91 -12.69
N LEU A 163 -2.42 -7.65 -11.77
CA LEU A 163 -2.61 -7.78 -10.33
C LEU A 163 -3.81 -6.95 -9.86
N LYS A 164 -3.89 -5.67 -10.23
CA LYS A 164 -5.00 -4.77 -9.89
C LYS A 164 -6.35 -5.37 -10.31
N LYS A 165 -6.46 -5.81 -11.56
CA LYS A 165 -7.71 -6.36 -12.12
C LYS A 165 -8.16 -7.62 -11.39
N ASN A 166 -7.26 -8.55 -11.13
CA ASN A 166 -7.59 -9.80 -10.42
C ASN A 166 -7.88 -9.56 -8.93
N LEU A 167 -7.16 -8.63 -8.32
CA LEU A 167 -7.34 -8.28 -6.92
C LEU A 167 -8.74 -7.70 -6.67
N LEU A 168 -9.22 -6.83 -7.56
CA LEU A 168 -10.59 -6.31 -7.48
C LEU A 168 -11.62 -7.44 -7.47
N GLY A 169 -11.47 -8.44 -8.36
CA GLY A 169 -12.33 -9.61 -8.40
C GLY A 169 -12.28 -10.44 -7.11
N LYS A 170 -11.08 -10.68 -6.57
CA LYS A 170 -10.88 -11.42 -5.32
C LYS A 170 -11.47 -10.69 -4.11
N ILE A 171 -11.26 -9.37 -4.02
CA ILE A 171 -11.81 -8.54 -2.94
C ILE A 171 -13.34 -8.49 -3.02
N ASN A 172 -13.92 -8.40 -4.22
CA ASN A 172 -15.37 -8.49 -4.40
C ASN A 172 -15.93 -9.81 -3.85
N THR A 173 -15.33 -10.95 -4.20
CA THR A 173 -15.73 -12.24 -3.64
C THR A 173 -15.60 -12.27 -2.12
N HIS A 174 -14.52 -11.71 -1.57
CA HIS A 174 -14.32 -11.62 -0.13
C HIS A 174 -15.40 -10.78 0.57
N PHE A 175 -15.71 -9.59 0.06
CA PHE A 175 -16.81 -8.76 0.60
C PHE A 175 -18.17 -9.42 0.47
N ARG A 176 -18.43 -10.18 -0.60
CA ARG A 176 -19.67 -10.97 -0.72
C ARG A 176 -19.74 -12.03 0.38
N HIS A 177 -18.66 -12.74 0.65
CA HIS A 177 -18.62 -13.72 1.75
C HIS A 177 -18.83 -13.04 3.11
N LEU A 178 -18.18 -11.90 3.38
CA LEU A 178 -18.42 -11.11 4.59
C LEU A 178 -19.90 -10.69 4.70
N ALA A 179 -20.51 -10.29 3.59
CA ALA A 179 -21.90 -9.82 3.57
C ALA A 179 -22.91 -10.94 3.83
N LEU A 180 -22.61 -12.16 3.35
CA LEU A 180 -23.45 -13.34 3.58
C LEU A 180 -23.53 -13.73 5.07
N TYR A 181 -22.43 -13.57 5.80
CA TYR A 181 -22.34 -13.98 7.20
C TYR A 181 -22.47 -12.83 8.21
N LYS A 182 -22.74 -11.60 7.77
CA LYS A 182 -22.78 -10.42 8.66
C LYS A 182 -23.73 -10.58 9.85
N GLU A 183 -24.89 -11.22 9.66
CA GLU A 183 -25.89 -11.41 10.71
C GLU A 183 -25.38 -12.35 11.82
N ASN A 184 -24.45 -13.26 11.50
CA ASN A 184 -23.79 -14.11 12.50
C ASN A 184 -22.97 -13.31 13.52
N PHE A 185 -22.48 -12.14 13.13
CA PHE A 185 -21.63 -11.29 13.97
C PHE A 185 -22.37 -10.07 14.50
N PHE A 186 -23.23 -9.43 13.69
CA PHE A 186 -23.96 -8.23 14.11
C PHE A 186 -25.05 -8.53 15.15
N ASP A 187 -25.62 -9.74 15.08
CA ASP A 187 -26.66 -10.24 15.98
C ASP A 187 -26.14 -11.32 16.95
N VAL A 188 -24.82 -11.36 17.16
CA VAL A 188 -24.13 -12.43 17.93
C VAL A 188 -24.73 -12.63 19.33
N TYR A 189 -25.19 -11.56 19.99
CA TYR A 189 -25.78 -11.62 21.32
C TYR A 189 -27.12 -12.36 21.35
N ASN A 190 -27.94 -12.21 20.30
CA ASN A 190 -29.24 -12.87 20.19
C ASN A 190 -29.17 -14.32 19.69
N GLN A 191 -28.00 -14.75 19.20
CA GLN A 191 -27.79 -16.13 18.75
C GLN A 191 -27.70 -17.12 19.94
N PRO A 192 -28.20 -18.36 19.77
CA PRO A 192 -27.99 -19.43 20.74
C PRO A 192 -26.51 -19.65 21.05
N ASN A 193 -26.17 -19.90 22.32
CA ASN A 193 -24.77 -20.10 22.73
C ASN A 193 -24.15 -21.35 22.08
N SER A 194 -24.97 -22.31 21.67
CA SER A 194 -24.54 -23.46 20.87
C SER A 194 -23.94 -23.07 19.51
N ASN A 195 -24.25 -21.89 18.99
CA ASN A 195 -23.77 -21.43 17.69
C ASN A 195 -22.38 -20.81 17.74
N ILE A 196 -21.82 -20.51 18.92
CA ILE A 196 -20.50 -19.87 19.06
C ILE A 196 -19.43 -20.61 18.26
N ARG A 197 -19.42 -21.95 18.33
CA ARG A 197 -18.46 -22.77 17.58
C ARG A 197 -18.65 -22.71 16.06
N ILE A 198 -19.89 -22.54 15.60
CA ILE A 198 -20.21 -22.37 14.18
C ILE A 198 -19.71 -21.00 13.72
N ILE A 199 -19.93 -19.95 14.51
CA ILE A 199 -19.47 -18.58 14.23
C ILE A 199 -17.93 -18.52 14.19
N GLU A 200 -17.24 -19.20 15.11
CA GLU A 200 -15.78 -19.37 15.06
C GLU A 200 -15.33 -19.98 13.72
N SER A 201 -15.96 -21.09 13.31
CA SER A 201 -15.62 -21.75 12.05
C SER A 201 -15.90 -20.88 10.82
N ILE A 202 -16.96 -20.06 10.85
CA ILE A 202 -17.24 -19.08 9.79
C ILE A 202 -16.13 -18.03 9.75
N LEU A 203 -15.75 -17.47 10.90
CA LEU A 203 -14.68 -16.47 11.00
C LEU A 203 -13.34 -17.02 10.50
N ASP A 204 -12.99 -18.26 10.85
CA ASP A 204 -11.78 -18.94 10.36
C ASP A 204 -11.78 -19.06 8.84
N ASN A 205 -12.91 -19.39 8.23
CA ASN A 205 -13.03 -19.47 6.78
C ASN A 205 -12.91 -18.09 6.10
N LEU A 206 -13.46 -17.05 6.72
CA LEU A 206 -13.30 -15.67 6.24
C LEU A 206 -11.82 -15.22 6.33
N ASN A 207 -11.14 -15.55 7.42
CA ASN A 207 -9.70 -15.29 7.58
C ASN A 207 -8.87 -16.04 6.52
N ARG A 208 -9.16 -17.31 6.24
CA ARG A 208 -8.49 -18.05 5.15
C ARG A 208 -8.67 -17.39 3.78
N SER A 209 -9.86 -16.84 3.52
CA SER A 209 -10.13 -16.07 2.31
C SER A 209 -9.28 -14.80 2.26
N PHE A 210 -9.14 -14.09 3.38
CA PHE A 210 -8.29 -12.91 3.49
C PHE A 210 -6.80 -13.26 3.27
N ASP A 211 -6.30 -14.29 3.94
CA ASP A 211 -4.91 -14.75 3.83
C ASP A 211 -4.56 -15.21 2.42
N SER A 212 -5.51 -15.85 1.72
CA SER A 212 -5.32 -16.23 0.31
C SER A 212 -5.09 -15.01 -0.59
N ILE A 213 -5.78 -13.90 -0.34
CA ILE A 213 -5.60 -12.65 -1.07
C ILE A 213 -4.25 -12.02 -0.72
N LYS A 214 -3.94 -11.94 0.57
CA LYS A 214 -2.65 -11.43 1.07
C LYS A 214 -1.47 -12.16 0.43
N LYS A 215 -1.49 -13.50 0.47
CA LYS A 215 -0.45 -14.36 -0.15
C LYS A 215 -0.36 -14.17 -1.67
N TYR A 216 -1.48 -13.95 -2.35
CA TYR A 216 -1.49 -13.65 -3.79
C TYR A 216 -0.77 -12.32 -4.10
N ILE A 217 -1.00 -11.28 -3.29
CA ILE A 217 -0.32 -9.99 -3.41
C ILE A 217 1.18 -10.17 -3.16
N GLU A 218 1.55 -10.77 -2.03
CA GLU A 218 2.94 -11.00 -1.61
C GLU A 218 3.74 -11.76 -2.68
N ASN A 219 3.19 -12.87 -3.19
CA ASN A 219 3.84 -13.67 -4.23
C ASN A 219 4.04 -12.89 -5.54
N THR A 220 3.11 -12.02 -5.90
CA THR A 220 3.22 -11.22 -7.13
C THR A 220 4.26 -10.11 -6.96
N ILE A 221 4.26 -9.45 -5.80
CA ILE A 221 5.24 -8.41 -5.46
C ILE A 221 6.65 -8.98 -5.41
N SER A 222 6.86 -10.14 -4.78
CA SER A 222 8.18 -10.79 -4.70
C SER A 222 8.81 -11.00 -6.08
N LYS A 223 8.03 -11.47 -7.06
CA LYS A 223 8.49 -11.66 -8.44
C LYS A 223 8.93 -10.38 -9.12
N ILE A 224 8.31 -9.25 -8.78
CA ILE A 224 8.67 -7.93 -9.31
C ILE A 224 9.91 -7.41 -8.60
N SER A 225 9.98 -7.55 -7.27
CA SER A 225 11.11 -7.11 -6.46
C SER A 225 12.42 -7.81 -6.85
N GLU A 226 12.38 -9.10 -7.19
CA GLU A 226 13.55 -9.85 -7.69
C GLU A 226 14.18 -9.23 -8.94
N LYS A 227 13.40 -8.53 -9.77
CA LYS A 227 13.88 -7.88 -10.99
C LYS A 227 14.52 -6.51 -10.75
N PHE A 228 14.29 -5.89 -9.60
CA PHE A 228 14.84 -4.56 -9.35
C PHE A 228 16.35 -4.54 -9.17
N GLU A 229 16.94 -5.61 -8.64
CA GLU A 229 18.40 -5.69 -8.50
C GLU A 229 19.09 -5.63 -9.88
N ASP A 230 18.54 -6.32 -10.88
CA ASP A 230 19.02 -6.28 -12.26
C ASP A 230 18.98 -4.85 -12.83
N PHE A 231 17.86 -4.15 -12.65
CA PHE A 231 17.72 -2.75 -13.07
C PHE A 231 18.71 -1.82 -12.37
N GLU A 232 18.89 -1.97 -11.05
CA GLU A 232 19.84 -1.16 -10.31
C GLU A 232 21.27 -1.36 -10.80
N ASN A 233 21.68 -2.61 -11.03
CA ASN A 233 23.01 -2.94 -11.52
C ASN A 233 23.27 -2.36 -12.91
N ASN A 234 22.29 -2.50 -13.82
CA ASN A 234 22.35 -1.93 -15.17
C ASN A 234 22.42 -0.40 -15.13
N LEU A 235 21.58 0.25 -14.31
CA LEU A 235 21.59 1.70 -14.12
C LEU A 235 22.90 2.20 -13.50
N ARG A 236 23.47 1.50 -12.52
CA ARG A 236 24.79 1.83 -11.94
C ARG A 236 25.89 1.78 -12.99
N PHE A 237 25.85 0.81 -13.91
CA PHE A 237 26.78 0.77 -15.03
C PHE A 237 26.61 1.99 -15.94
N ILE A 238 25.38 2.28 -16.37
CA ILE A 238 25.07 3.44 -17.22
C ILE A 238 25.51 4.76 -16.56
N GLU A 239 25.27 4.92 -15.26
CA GLU A 239 25.72 6.08 -14.51
C GLU A 239 27.24 6.23 -14.52
N LYS A 240 28.00 5.13 -14.38
CA LYS A 240 29.47 5.16 -14.45
C LYS A 240 29.95 5.66 -15.81
N ILE A 241 29.33 5.19 -16.90
CA ILE A 241 29.63 5.67 -18.25
C ILE A 241 29.28 7.15 -18.38
N THR A 242 28.07 7.53 -18.01
CA THR A 242 27.58 8.92 -18.07
C THR A 242 28.51 9.86 -17.32
N LYS A 243 28.90 9.52 -16.09
CA LYS A 243 29.84 10.30 -15.26
C LYS A 243 31.22 10.45 -15.90
N ARG A 244 31.68 9.44 -16.66
CA ARG A 244 32.98 9.52 -17.38
C ARG A 244 32.89 10.39 -18.63
N PHE A 245 31.80 10.32 -19.40
CA PHE A 245 31.65 11.09 -20.64
C PHE A 245 31.26 12.55 -20.41
N LEU A 246 30.41 12.83 -19.44
CA LEU A 246 29.82 14.16 -19.21
C LEU A 246 30.85 15.30 -19.15
N PRO A 247 31.98 15.19 -18.41
CA PRO A 247 32.97 16.27 -18.32
C PRO A 247 33.71 16.55 -19.64
N TYR A 248 33.67 15.63 -20.61
CA TYR A 248 34.41 15.70 -21.87
C TYR A 248 33.51 15.91 -23.07
N LYS A 249 32.20 16.10 -22.87
CA LYS A 249 31.23 16.27 -23.96
C LYS A 249 31.67 17.31 -25.00
N GLY A 250 32.12 18.49 -24.54
CA GLY A 250 32.57 19.57 -25.43
C GLY A 250 33.90 19.30 -26.14
N LEU A 251 34.71 18.36 -25.65
CA LEU A 251 36.00 17.98 -26.25
C LEU A 251 35.86 16.84 -27.25
N ILE A 252 35.03 15.84 -26.92
CA ILE A 252 34.80 14.67 -27.77
C ILE A 252 33.81 15.00 -28.89
N ASN A 253 32.88 15.95 -28.64
CA ASN A 253 31.84 16.39 -29.56
C ASN A 253 31.07 15.21 -30.18
N LEU A 254 30.29 14.53 -29.34
CA LEU A 254 29.50 13.37 -29.76
C LEU A 254 28.42 13.79 -30.76
N ALA A 255 28.34 13.12 -31.91
CA ALA A 255 27.21 13.28 -32.83
C ALA A 255 25.89 12.80 -32.20
N ASP A 256 24.75 13.18 -32.76
CA ASP A 256 23.42 12.86 -32.19
C ASP A 256 23.13 11.36 -32.09
N ASP A 257 23.69 10.57 -33.01
CA ASP A 257 23.65 9.11 -33.09
C ASP A 257 24.94 8.43 -32.61
N GLU A 258 25.93 9.21 -32.15
CA GLU A 258 27.13 8.70 -31.50
C GLU A 258 26.83 8.38 -30.03
N LYS A 259 26.81 7.09 -29.72
CA LYS A 259 26.47 6.50 -28.43
C LYS A 259 27.75 6.16 -27.67
N PRO A 260 27.87 6.55 -26.39
CA PRO A 260 28.96 6.13 -25.54
C PRO A 260 28.89 4.62 -25.32
N VAL A 261 30.00 3.91 -25.48
CA VAL A 261 30.10 2.46 -25.25
C VAL A 261 30.90 2.19 -23.98
N TYR A 262 32.11 2.76 -23.88
CA TYR A 262 32.95 2.58 -22.71
C TYR A 262 33.95 3.73 -22.57
N ALA A 263 34.50 3.90 -21.38
CA ALA A 263 35.60 4.85 -21.15
C ALA A 263 36.52 4.28 -20.08
N ILE A 264 37.84 4.39 -20.24
CA ILE A 264 38.81 3.86 -19.28
C ILE A 264 40.02 4.79 -19.11
N ARG A 265 40.47 4.96 -17.87
CA ARG A 265 41.72 5.66 -17.57
C ARG A 265 42.90 4.82 -18.01
N THR A 266 43.82 5.42 -18.74
CA THR A 266 44.97 4.72 -19.31
C THR A 266 46.17 5.66 -19.51
N LYS A 267 47.32 5.09 -19.86
CA LYS A 267 48.53 5.83 -20.22
C LYS A 267 48.92 5.50 -21.66
N LEU A 268 48.96 6.51 -22.52
CA LEU A 268 49.48 6.38 -23.87
C LEU A 268 51.00 6.25 -23.80
N THR A 269 51.52 5.09 -24.18
CA THR A 269 52.96 4.77 -24.14
C THR A 269 53.65 5.03 -25.47
N ASN A 270 52.96 4.79 -26.57
CA ASN A 270 53.41 5.08 -27.93
C ASN A 270 52.22 5.56 -28.77
N GLY A 271 52.45 6.47 -29.71
CA GLY A 271 51.40 7.06 -30.54
C GLY A 271 52.01 7.78 -31.73
N LEU A 272 51.19 8.07 -32.74
CA LEU A 272 51.65 8.86 -33.89
C LEU A 272 51.90 10.30 -33.43
N ASP A 273 53.17 10.60 -33.16
CA ASP A 273 53.64 11.93 -32.81
C ASP A 273 55.02 12.11 -33.44
N THR A 274 55.08 12.87 -34.54
CA THR A 274 56.33 13.20 -35.23
C THR A 274 57.32 13.93 -34.32
N ASN A 275 56.83 14.52 -33.21
CA ASN A 275 57.60 15.37 -32.30
C ASN A 275 57.84 14.74 -30.90
N ASN A 276 57.50 13.47 -30.67
CA ASN A 276 57.65 12.76 -29.39
C ASN A 276 56.97 13.40 -28.16
N THR A 277 56.17 14.45 -28.31
CA THR A 277 55.55 15.22 -27.22
C THR A 277 54.59 14.44 -26.32
N PHE A 278 53.91 13.40 -26.83
CA PHE A 278 52.87 12.67 -26.07
C PHE A 278 53.28 11.26 -25.60
N LYS A 279 54.54 10.87 -25.77
CA LYS A 279 55.07 9.61 -25.21
C LYS A 279 54.94 9.65 -23.69
N LYS A 280 54.13 8.74 -23.11
CA LYS A 280 53.85 8.57 -21.66
C LYS A 280 52.77 9.48 -21.07
N SER A 281 51.82 9.99 -21.86
CA SER A 281 50.71 10.82 -21.39
C SER A 281 49.63 10.00 -20.66
N LYS A 282 49.17 10.47 -19.49
CA LYS A 282 48.04 9.88 -18.75
C LYS A 282 46.73 10.51 -19.22
N GLY A 283 45.66 9.72 -19.35
CA GLY A 283 44.41 10.22 -19.87
C GLY A 283 43.28 9.21 -19.80
N ILE A 284 42.25 9.46 -20.61
CA ILE A 284 41.08 8.59 -20.74
C ILE A 284 40.93 8.21 -22.21
N LEU A 285 40.82 6.89 -22.45
CA LEU A 285 40.40 6.33 -23.72
C LEU A 285 38.88 6.21 -23.69
N PHE A 286 38.21 6.92 -24.59
CA PHE A 286 36.78 6.87 -24.82
C PHE A 286 36.50 6.00 -26.04
N ILE A 287 35.47 5.17 -25.91
CA ILE A 287 34.99 4.25 -26.92
C ILE A 287 33.53 4.59 -27.14
N THR A 288 33.20 5.01 -28.35
CA THR A 288 31.82 5.19 -28.82
C THR A 288 31.55 4.19 -29.94
N ASN A 289 30.31 4.10 -30.40
CA ASN A 289 29.99 3.27 -31.57
C ASN A 289 30.59 3.82 -32.87
N PHE A 290 31.08 5.07 -32.90
CA PHE A 290 31.69 5.67 -34.08
C PHE A 290 33.20 5.83 -33.95
N ASP A 291 33.69 6.24 -32.78
CA ASP A 291 35.07 6.70 -32.61
C ASP A 291 35.78 6.09 -31.39
N LEU A 292 37.08 5.90 -31.55
CA LEU A 292 38.05 5.78 -30.47
C LEU A 292 38.73 7.14 -30.27
N SER A 293 38.64 7.67 -29.05
CA SER A 293 39.21 8.98 -28.72
C SER A 293 40.08 8.91 -27.47
N PHE A 294 41.26 9.52 -27.48
CA PHE A 294 42.09 9.65 -26.29
C PHE A 294 42.24 11.10 -25.86
N VAL A 295 41.84 11.39 -24.62
CA VAL A 295 42.01 12.70 -24.00
C VAL A 295 43.10 12.64 -22.95
N HIS A 296 44.18 13.39 -23.16
CA HIS A 296 45.24 13.57 -22.18
C HIS A 296 44.81 14.55 -21.09
N GLU A 297 45.04 14.15 -19.83
CA GLU A 297 44.84 15.00 -18.65
C GLU A 297 46.19 15.38 -18.03
N TYR A 298 46.41 16.68 -17.81
CA TYR A 298 47.67 17.21 -17.29
C TYR A 298 47.48 18.47 -16.43
N GLY A 299 48.52 18.83 -15.67
CA GLY A 299 48.51 19.97 -14.75
C GLY A 299 48.36 19.56 -13.29
N LEU A 300 49.16 20.16 -12.41
CA LEU A 300 49.20 19.84 -10.97
C LEU A 300 48.08 20.53 -10.18
N PHE A 301 47.78 21.79 -10.52
CA PHE A 301 46.82 22.62 -9.78
C PHE A 301 45.45 22.76 -10.47
N LYS A 302 45.42 22.70 -11.81
CA LYS A 302 44.19 22.71 -12.61
C LYS A 302 44.31 21.66 -13.71
N THR A 303 43.42 20.68 -13.71
CA THR A 303 43.41 19.62 -14.71
C THR A 303 43.04 20.21 -16.07
N LYS A 304 44.03 20.35 -16.94
CA LYS A 304 43.88 20.68 -18.35
C LYS A 304 43.62 19.39 -19.14
N ARG A 305 42.84 19.51 -20.20
CA ARG A 305 42.41 18.39 -21.04
C ARG A 305 42.77 18.70 -22.49
N LYS A 306 43.36 17.74 -23.20
CA LYS A 306 43.68 17.86 -24.63
C LYS A 306 43.31 16.58 -25.35
N LEU A 307 42.49 16.69 -26.39
CA LEU A 307 42.22 15.59 -27.31
C LEU A 307 43.51 15.30 -28.10
N ILE A 308 44.03 14.09 -28.00
CA ILE A 308 45.27 13.65 -28.67
C ILE A 308 44.96 13.04 -30.02
N PHE A 309 43.94 12.17 -30.08
CA PHE A 309 43.39 11.67 -31.33
C PHE A 309 41.91 11.31 -31.15
N LYS A 310 41.21 11.28 -32.28
CA LYS A 310 39.85 10.77 -32.48
C LYS A 310 39.86 10.08 -33.85
N ALA A 311 39.50 8.81 -33.87
CA ALA A 311 39.62 7.94 -35.04
C ALA A 311 38.39 7.03 -35.15
N PRO A 312 37.76 6.89 -36.33
CA PRO A 312 36.64 5.99 -36.51
C PRO A 312 36.97 4.54 -36.12
N VAL A 313 36.04 3.88 -35.46
CA VAL A 313 36.15 2.46 -35.09
C VAL A 313 36.18 1.59 -36.35
N ASP A 314 35.52 2.01 -37.42
CA ASP A 314 35.49 1.29 -38.71
C ASP A 314 36.87 1.25 -39.39
N ASP A 315 37.71 2.26 -39.16
CA ASP A 315 39.08 2.34 -39.68
C ASP A 315 40.07 1.45 -38.90
N LEU A 316 39.61 0.76 -37.85
CA LEU A 316 40.46 -0.08 -37.01
C LEU A 316 40.89 -1.35 -37.76
N ILE A 317 42.19 -1.40 -38.10
CA ILE A 317 42.85 -2.52 -38.79
C ILE A 317 43.18 -3.65 -37.82
N ASN A 318 43.83 -3.32 -36.69
CA ASN A 318 44.28 -4.33 -35.73
C ASN A 318 44.12 -3.84 -34.29
N ILE A 319 43.77 -4.78 -33.41
CA ILE A 319 43.68 -4.59 -31.97
C ILE A 319 44.15 -5.88 -31.27
N GLU A 320 45.16 -5.76 -30.42
CA GLU A 320 45.76 -6.92 -29.75
C GLU A 320 46.33 -6.57 -28.37
N ASP A 321 46.45 -7.58 -27.52
CA ASP A 321 47.24 -7.51 -26.29
C ASP A 321 48.70 -7.83 -26.63
N LYS A 322 49.58 -6.85 -26.44
CA LYS A 322 50.98 -6.92 -26.84
C LYS A 322 51.91 -6.89 -25.62
N GLY A 323 52.87 -7.82 -25.61
CA GLY A 323 53.91 -7.92 -24.58
C GLY A 323 53.63 -9.00 -23.54
N THR A 324 54.69 -9.63 -23.02
CA THR A 324 54.60 -10.76 -22.08
C THR A 324 54.59 -10.31 -20.62
N LEU A 325 55.49 -9.40 -20.25
CA LEU A 325 55.66 -8.87 -18.89
C LEU A 325 54.93 -7.54 -18.65
N PHE A 326 54.92 -6.66 -19.65
CA PHE A 326 54.24 -5.37 -19.61
C PHE A 326 53.20 -5.31 -20.72
N LYS A 327 52.10 -6.01 -20.48
CA LYS A 327 50.96 -6.06 -21.40
C LYS A 327 50.47 -4.65 -21.73
N LYS A 328 50.23 -4.42 -23.01
CA LYS A 328 49.75 -3.15 -23.57
C LYS A 328 48.64 -3.45 -24.55
N LEU A 329 47.63 -2.59 -24.54
CA LEU A 329 46.63 -2.56 -25.60
C LEU A 329 47.25 -1.87 -26.83
N PHE A 330 47.45 -2.62 -27.91
CA PHE A 330 47.87 -2.10 -29.21
C PHE A 330 46.65 -1.85 -30.09
N VAL A 331 46.59 -0.67 -30.71
CA VAL A 331 45.50 -0.24 -31.59
C VAL A 331 46.12 0.35 -32.86
N GLN A 332 45.72 -0.17 -34.03
CA GLN A 332 46.24 0.25 -35.32
C GLN A 332 45.11 0.64 -36.27
N PHE A 333 45.26 1.81 -36.87
CA PHE A 333 44.46 2.38 -37.95
C PHE A 333 45.35 2.54 -39.20
N GLU A 334 44.75 2.88 -40.34
CA GLU A 334 45.49 3.16 -41.59
C GLU A 334 46.52 4.27 -41.44
N TYR A 335 46.17 5.29 -40.66
CA TYR A 335 46.95 6.51 -40.48
C TYR A 335 47.66 6.57 -39.12
N GLY A 336 47.67 5.50 -38.32
CA GLY A 336 48.10 5.59 -36.92
C GLY A 336 48.31 4.28 -36.19
N LYS A 337 49.30 4.24 -35.29
CA LYS A 337 49.49 3.15 -34.32
C LYS A 337 49.61 3.73 -32.91
N TYR A 338 48.89 3.16 -31.97
CA TYR A 338 48.83 3.60 -30.58
C TYR A 338 49.00 2.42 -29.62
N GLU A 339 49.77 2.63 -28.55
CA GLU A 339 49.97 1.64 -27.49
C GLU A 339 49.58 2.23 -26.13
N PHE A 340 48.65 1.57 -25.45
CA PHE A 340 48.15 1.98 -24.14
C PHE A 340 48.58 1.02 -23.04
N SER A 341 49.07 1.57 -21.94
CA SER A 341 49.33 0.82 -20.72
C SER A 341 48.10 0.84 -19.81
N LEU A 342 47.60 -0.34 -19.52
CA LEU A 342 46.46 -0.66 -18.67
C LEU A 342 46.89 -1.78 -17.71
N PRO A 343 46.20 -1.98 -16.58
CA PRO A 343 46.38 -3.22 -15.82
C PRO A 343 45.97 -4.41 -16.70
N SER A 344 46.72 -5.50 -16.63
CA SER A 344 46.59 -6.68 -17.52
C SER A 344 45.15 -7.18 -17.63
N ASP A 345 44.43 -7.20 -16.50
CA ASP A 345 43.10 -7.79 -16.39
C ASP A 345 42.01 -6.94 -17.08
N PHE A 346 42.33 -5.69 -17.42
CA PHE A 346 41.42 -4.81 -18.15
C PHE A 346 41.63 -4.87 -19.66
N ILE A 347 42.79 -5.30 -20.16
CA ILE A 347 43.08 -5.28 -21.59
C ILE A 347 42.08 -6.14 -22.38
N PRO A 348 41.81 -7.43 -22.02
CA PRO A 348 40.82 -8.24 -22.73
C PRO A 348 39.44 -7.59 -22.76
N LYS A 349 38.99 -7.04 -21.61
CA LYS A 349 37.70 -6.37 -21.50
C LYS A 349 37.61 -5.13 -22.40
N VAL A 350 38.69 -4.34 -22.47
CA VAL A 350 38.72 -3.16 -23.34
C VAL A 350 38.68 -3.57 -24.81
N ILE A 351 39.36 -4.64 -25.19
CA ILE A 351 39.29 -5.21 -26.55
C ILE A 351 37.85 -5.62 -26.87
N GLU A 352 37.18 -6.34 -25.97
CA GLU A 352 35.77 -6.71 -26.13
C GLU A 352 34.86 -5.49 -26.33
N TYR A 353 35.04 -4.42 -25.55
CA TYR A 353 34.25 -3.19 -25.73
C TYR A 353 34.53 -2.47 -27.05
N ILE A 354 35.77 -2.52 -27.56
CA ILE A 354 36.12 -1.94 -28.86
C ILE A 354 35.52 -2.78 -30.00
N ILE A 355 35.49 -4.11 -29.87
CA ILE A 355 34.82 -4.99 -30.83
C ILE A 355 33.30 -4.77 -30.77
N LEU A 356 32.74 -4.69 -29.56
CA LEU A 356 31.33 -4.39 -29.33
C LEU A 356 30.94 -3.06 -29.98
N ALA A 357 31.80 -2.04 -29.92
CA ALA A 357 31.55 -0.73 -30.51
C ALA A 357 31.18 -0.81 -32.01
N LYS A 358 31.86 -1.67 -32.79
CA LYS A 358 31.57 -1.89 -34.23
C LYS A 358 30.15 -2.36 -34.48
N SER A 359 29.63 -3.24 -33.62
CA SER A 359 28.29 -3.81 -33.74
C SER A 359 27.26 -3.14 -32.83
N PHE A 360 27.67 -2.09 -32.10
CA PHE A 360 26.83 -1.48 -31.07
C PHE A 360 25.58 -0.85 -31.68
N ARG A 361 25.66 -0.33 -32.91
CA ARG A 361 24.50 0.25 -33.60
C ARG A 361 23.38 -0.79 -33.79
N ASP A 362 23.74 -1.98 -34.24
CA ASP A 362 22.79 -3.06 -34.52
C ASP A 362 22.29 -3.71 -33.23
N ASN A 363 23.21 -3.93 -32.28
CA ASN A 363 22.93 -4.62 -31.01
C ASN A 363 22.27 -3.72 -29.94
N SER A 364 22.34 -2.38 -30.07
CA SER A 364 21.72 -1.41 -29.15
C SER A 364 20.50 -0.72 -29.75
N THR A 365 19.71 -1.48 -30.50
CA THR A 365 18.44 -1.02 -31.06
C THR A 365 17.47 -0.72 -29.92
N TYR A 366 17.32 0.57 -29.62
CA TYR A 366 16.42 1.08 -28.61
C TYR A 366 14.97 0.86 -29.04
N ASP A 367 14.21 0.11 -28.25
CA ASP A 367 12.79 -0.13 -28.51
C ASP A 367 11.98 1.14 -28.18
N LYS A 368 11.83 1.99 -29.20
CA LYS A 368 11.04 3.22 -29.12
C LYS A 368 9.57 2.94 -28.80
N SER A 369 9.02 1.82 -29.28
CA SER A 369 7.61 1.48 -29.09
C SER A 369 7.36 1.11 -27.64
N ALA A 370 8.16 0.20 -27.08
CA ALA A 370 8.07 -0.16 -25.67
C ALA A 370 8.32 1.04 -24.75
N ALA A 371 9.29 1.89 -25.09
CA ALA A 371 9.54 3.11 -24.33
C ALA A 371 8.34 4.07 -24.34
N GLN A 372 7.73 4.33 -25.50
CA GLN A 372 6.55 5.17 -25.60
C GLN A 372 5.39 4.61 -24.76
N GLN A 373 5.15 3.30 -24.84
CA GLN A 373 4.11 2.64 -24.04
C GLN A 373 4.41 2.75 -22.54
N LEU A 374 5.64 2.46 -22.11
CA LEU A 374 6.07 2.56 -20.71
C LEU A 374 5.89 3.97 -20.13
N PHE A 375 6.24 5.01 -20.91
CA PHE A 375 6.12 6.39 -20.46
C PHE A 375 4.69 6.93 -20.54
N ALA A 376 3.84 6.38 -21.41
CA ALA A 376 2.41 6.68 -21.45
C ALA A 376 1.62 5.93 -20.37
N MET A 377 2.10 4.77 -19.93
CA MET A 377 1.40 3.94 -18.95
C MET A 377 1.32 4.61 -17.57
N ASN A 378 0.12 4.59 -16.99
CA ASN A 378 -0.15 5.09 -15.65
C ASN A 378 -0.83 3.99 -14.81
N LEU A 379 -0.27 3.74 -13.62
CA LEU A 379 -0.78 2.81 -12.64
C LEU A 379 -1.50 3.59 -11.55
N ASP A 380 -2.83 3.60 -11.64
CA ASP A 380 -3.69 4.22 -10.65
C ASP A 380 -4.44 3.18 -9.80
N LEU A 381 -4.36 3.35 -8.48
CA LEU A 381 -5.03 2.53 -7.49
C LEU A 381 -6.35 3.14 -6.99
N SER A 382 -6.74 4.34 -7.44
CA SER A 382 -7.88 5.09 -6.90
C SER A 382 -9.18 4.30 -6.96
N GLU A 383 -9.44 3.58 -8.05
CA GLU A 383 -10.60 2.69 -8.20
C GLU A 383 -10.62 1.57 -7.16
N LEU A 384 -9.46 0.92 -6.93
CA LEU A 384 -9.34 -0.17 -5.96
C LEU A 384 -9.50 0.35 -4.53
N VAL A 385 -8.88 1.50 -4.21
CA VAL A 385 -9.00 2.17 -2.92
C VAL A 385 -10.46 2.56 -2.68
N LYS A 386 -11.10 3.21 -3.64
CA LYS A 386 -12.51 3.61 -3.56
C LYS A 386 -13.40 2.39 -3.31
N TYR A 387 -13.20 1.30 -4.05
CA TYR A 387 -13.98 0.07 -3.87
C TYR A 387 -13.82 -0.53 -2.47
N ILE A 388 -12.59 -0.58 -1.93
CA ILE A 388 -12.33 -1.07 -0.58
C ILE A 388 -13.00 -0.16 0.46
N GLU A 389 -12.83 1.15 0.35
CA GLU A 389 -13.41 2.11 1.30
C GLU A 389 -14.94 2.09 1.26
N GLU A 390 -15.56 2.04 0.08
CA GLU A 390 -17.01 1.88 -0.06
C GLU A 390 -17.50 0.56 0.56
N GLY A 391 -16.77 -0.54 0.36
CA GLY A 391 -17.06 -1.82 0.99
C GLY A 391 -17.03 -1.72 2.52
N ILE A 392 -15.94 -1.20 3.08
CA ILE A 392 -15.78 -0.99 4.53
C ILE A 392 -16.90 -0.10 5.08
N ASN A 393 -17.10 1.07 4.49
CA ASN A 393 -18.11 2.03 4.93
C ASN A 393 -19.52 1.46 4.88
N THR A 394 -19.82 0.59 3.90
CA THR A 394 -21.08 -0.13 3.82
C THR A 394 -21.30 -1.02 5.05
N PHE A 395 -20.29 -1.80 5.46
CA PHE A 395 -20.40 -2.65 6.66
C PHE A 395 -20.59 -1.85 7.95
N PHE A 396 -19.83 -0.77 8.14
CA PHE A 396 -19.96 0.07 9.34
C PHE A 396 -21.31 0.79 9.38
N SER A 397 -21.80 1.27 8.24
CA SER A 397 -23.14 1.86 8.12
C SER A 397 -24.24 0.84 8.42
N LEU A 398 -24.09 -0.40 7.95
CA LEU A 398 -25.02 -1.49 8.25
C LEU A 398 -25.01 -1.83 9.75
N LYS A 399 -23.83 -1.85 10.38
CA LYS A 399 -23.70 -2.11 11.81
C LYS A 399 -24.39 -1.02 12.64
N MET A 400 -24.18 0.26 12.29
CA MET A 400 -24.88 1.37 12.96
C MET A 400 -26.40 1.22 12.88
N LYS A 401 -26.94 0.99 11.67
CA LYS A 401 -28.38 0.77 11.46
C LYS A 401 -28.90 -0.44 12.25
N HIS A 402 -28.10 -1.50 12.37
CA HIS A 402 -28.46 -2.67 13.16
C HIS A 402 -28.53 -2.32 14.66
N SER A 403 -27.54 -1.62 15.18
CA SER A 403 -27.52 -1.17 16.58
C SER A 403 -28.68 -0.24 16.91
N GLU A 404 -29.04 0.69 16.01
CA GLU A 404 -30.21 1.57 16.17
C GLU A 404 -31.52 0.80 16.21
N LYS A 405 -31.69 -0.21 15.34
CA LYS A 405 -32.88 -1.07 15.35
C LYS A 405 -33.02 -1.82 16.67
N MET A 406 -31.93 -2.37 17.20
CA MET A 406 -31.94 -3.08 18.48
C MET A 406 -32.30 -2.14 19.64
N TYR A 407 -31.68 -0.97 19.69
CA TYR A 407 -32.00 0.05 20.70
C TYR A 407 -33.49 0.47 20.68
N ASN A 408 -34.06 0.64 19.47
CA ASN A 408 -35.47 1.00 19.33
C ASN A 408 -36.41 -0.14 19.77
N ILE A 409 -36.08 -1.38 19.46
CA ILE A 409 -36.83 -2.57 19.92
C ILE A 409 -36.84 -2.63 21.45
N ASP A 410 -35.68 -2.41 22.09
CA ASP A 410 -35.57 -2.42 23.54
C ASP A 410 -36.42 -1.32 24.18
N LYS A 411 -36.36 -0.11 23.63
CA LYS A 411 -37.16 1.03 24.10
C LYS A 411 -38.66 0.80 23.95
N GLU A 412 -39.10 0.13 22.88
CA GLU A 412 -40.51 -0.25 22.72
C GLU A 412 -40.93 -1.33 23.73
N ASN A 413 -40.06 -2.30 24.00
CA ASN A 413 -40.32 -3.35 24.97
C ASN A 413 -40.42 -2.80 26.40
N GLU A 414 -39.56 -1.85 26.78
CA GLU A 414 -39.64 -1.15 28.07
C GLU A 414 -40.98 -0.39 28.20
N LYS A 415 -41.37 0.37 27.17
CA LYS A 415 -42.69 1.06 27.15
C LYS A 415 -43.87 0.09 27.25
N ARG A 416 -43.78 -1.11 26.67
CA ARG A 416 -44.83 -2.15 26.77
C ARG A 416 -44.86 -2.77 28.16
N ALA A 417 -43.71 -2.97 28.81
CA ALA A 417 -43.63 -3.49 30.16
C ALA A 417 -44.25 -2.51 31.18
N GLU A 418 -43.91 -1.22 31.09
CA GLU A 418 -44.47 -0.18 31.96
C GLU A 418 -46.00 -0.05 31.83
N LYS A 419 -46.54 -0.22 30.61
CA LYS A 419 -48.00 -0.22 30.39
C LYS A 419 -48.68 -1.42 31.05
N LYS A 420 -48.05 -2.61 31.06
CA LYS A 420 -48.60 -3.81 31.69
C LYS A 420 -48.62 -3.69 33.22
N GLU A 421 -47.58 -3.15 33.83
CA GLU A 421 -47.52 -2.93 35.28
C GLU A 421 -48.57 -1.90 35.75
N LYS A 422 -48.75 -0.80 35.00
CA LYS A 422 -49.79 0.20 35.31
C LYS A 422 -51.22 -0.35 35.15
N SER A 423 -51.44 -1.30 34.24
CA SER A 423 -52.75 -1.96 34.08
C SER A 423 -53.08 -2.99 35.18
N GLN A 424 -52.08 -3.57 35.84
CA GLN A 424 -52.29 -4.51 36.95
C GLN A 424 -52.60 -3.80 38.28
N TYR A 425 -52.13 -2.57 38.49
CA TYR A 425 -52.41 -1.81 39.71
C TYR A 425 -53.81 -1.16 39.76
N ASN A 426 -54.48 -0.97 38.62
CA ASN A 426 -55.85 -0.44 38.56
C ASN A 426 -56.96 -1.52 38.62
N GLY A 427 -56.60 -2.77 38.93
CA GLY A 427 -57.51 -3.91 39.00
C GLY A 427 -58.12 -4.22 40.38
N ILE A 428 -57.66 -3.58 41.47
CA ILE A 428 -58.27 -3.77 42.80
C ILE A 428 -59.48 -2.82 42.92
N LYS A 429 -60.57 -3.15 42.24
CA LYS A 429 -61.90 -2.66 42.65
C LYS A 429 -62.26 -3.39 43.94
N VAL A 430 -62.09 -2.70 45.06
CA VAL A 430 -62.69 -3.08 46.35
C VAL A 430 -64.20 -3.25 46.13
N PRO A 431 -64.82 -4.37 46.57
CA PRO A 431 -66.26 -4.55 46.44
C PRO A 431 -66.94 -3.53 47.36
N ARG A 432 -67.55 -2.52 46.75
CA ARG A 432 -68.40 -1.55 47.45
C ARG A 432 -69.76 -2.21 47.61
N SER A 433 -70.16 -2.38 48.86
CA SER A 433 -71.46 -2.88 49.30
C SER A 433 -72.61 -2.21 48.55
N GLU A 434 -73.53 -3.05 48.09
CA GLU A 434 -74.80 -2.69 47.48
C GLU A 434 -75.64 -1.89 48.47
N GLU A 435 -75.95 -0.64 48.14
CA GLU A 435 -77.16 0.02 48.62
C GLU A 435 -78.01 0.44 47.42
N TYR A 436 -79.16 -0.20 47.41
CA TYR A 436 -80.41 0.10 46.71
C TYR A 436 -80.71 1.61 46.63
N ILE A 437 -81.23 2.09 45.50
CA ILE A 437 -82.38 3.04 45.34
C ILE A 437 -82.47 3.52 43.86
N PRO A 438 -83.67 3.83 43.34
CA PRO A 438 -84.07 3.45 42.00
C PRO A 438 -84.14 4.57 40.96
N ASN A 439 -84.06 4.11 39.73
CA ASN A 439 -84.73 4.54 38.50
C ASN A 439 -85.71 5.74 38.61
N ILE A 440 -85.37 6.86 37.97
CA ILE A 440 -86.35 7.82 37.42
C ILE A 440 -85.94 8.16 35.98
N ASN A 441 -86.80 7.72 35.06
CA ASN A 441 -86.92 8.18 33.69
C ASN A 441 -87.21 9.69 33.62
N SER A 442 -86.56 10.39 32.70
CA SER A 442 -87.25 11.41 31.90
C SER A 442 -86.63 11.56 30.51
N ASN A 443 -87.52 11.39 29.54
CA ASN A 443 -87.36 11.49 28.10
C ASN A 443 -87.24 12.95 27.62
N ARG A 444 -86.92 13.08 26.31
CA ARG A 444 -87.05 14.21 25.37
C ARG A 444 -85.76 15.03 25.18
N ASN A 445 -85.32 15.41 23.98
CA ASN A 445 -85.91 15.39 22.64
C ASN A 445 -84.84 15.72 21.58
N TYR A 446 -85.01 15.14 20.38
CA TYR A 446 -84.79 15.69 19.03
C TYR A 446 -83.44 16.30 18.56
N ASN A 447 -82.89 15.62 17.54
CA ASN A 447 -82.42 16.11 16.22
C ASN A 447 -81.55 17.38 16.14
N ASN A 448 -80.37 17.24 15.52
CA ASN A 448 -80.24 17.75 14.14
C ASN A 448 -79.05 17.17 13.36
N TYR A 449 -79.36 16.92 12.10
CA TYR A 449 -78.49 16.60 10.98
C TYR A 449 -77.48 17.73 10.71
N HIS A 450 -76.29 17.39 10.22
CA HIS A 450 -75.78 17.98 8.98
C HIS A 450 -74.76 17.05 8.31
N GLN A 451 -75.18 16.51 7.16
CA GLN A 451 -74.32 15.99 6.12
C GLN A 451 -73.56 17.15 5.47
N ASN A 452 -72.34 16.89 5.00
CA ASN A 452 -71.85 17.48 3.76
C ASN A 452 -71.02 16.47 2.97
N PHE A 453 -71.28 16.52 1.67
CA PHE A 453 -70.90 15.62 0.59
C PHE A 453 -69.40 15.73 0.19
N LYS A 454 -68.83 14.56 -0.16
CA LYS A 454 -68.05 14.14 -1.38
C LYS A 454 -67.78 15.18 -2.51
N PRO A 455 -66.86 14.96 -3.49
CA PRO A 455 -66.52 13.67 -4.13
C PRO A 455 -65.06 13.47 -4.65
N GLU A 456 -64.66 12.23 -5.02
CA GLU A 456 -64.32 11.72 -6.39
C GLU A 456 -62.78 11.52 -6.52
N SER A 457 -62.15 10.59 -7.23
CA SER A 457 -62.40 9.36 -8.02
C SER A 457 -60.98 8.95 -8.53
N TYR A 458 -60.55 7.69 -8.65
CA TYR A 458 -60.85 6.74 -9.72
C TYR A 458 -60.18 5.38 -9.44
N GLU A 459 -60.69 4.39 -10.16
CA GLU A 459 -60.64 2.94 -9.97
C GLU A 459 -59.87 2.27 -11.15
N TYR A 460 -59.81 0.91 -11.14
CA TYR A 460 -59.38 -0.04 -12.20
C TYR A 460 -57.86 -0.41 -12.27
N LEU A 461 -57.43 -1.69 -12.29
CA LEU A 461 -57.94 -2.90 -12.97
C LEU A 461 -57.67 -4.21 -12.19
N LYS A 462 -58.57 -5.19 -12.38
CA LYS A 462 -58.55 -6.58 -11.87
C LYS A 462 -58.87 -7.55 -13.02
N HIS A 463 -58.41 -8.80 -12.88
CA HIS A 463 -58.77 -10.06 -13.60
C HIS A 463 -58.02 -10.37 -14.92
N ILE A 464 -57.49 -11.60 -15.08
CA ILE A 464 -58.22 -12.84 -15.46
C ILE A 464 -57.61 -14.13 -14.83
N ASN A 465 -58.50 -15.09 -14.48
CA ASN A 465 -58.32 -16.50 -14.04
C ASN A 465 -57.90 -17.42 -15.24
N SER A 466 -57.47 -18.69 -15.15
CA SER A 466 -58.15 -19.85 -14.53
C SER A 466 -57.35 -21.16 -14.76
N ASN A 467 -57.54 -22.14 -13.86
CA ASN A 467 -57.56 -23.62 -14.03
C ASN A 467 -56.22 -24.36 -14.32
N ASP A 468 -55.87 -25.49 -13.68
CA ASP A 468 -56.68 -26.70 -13.42
C ASP A 468 -56.55 -27.32 -12.00
N GLN A 469 -57.63 -28.00 -11.61
CA GLN A 469 -57.80 -28.89 -10.46
C GLN A 469 -57.40 -30.33 -10.80
N TYR A 470 -56.92 -31.10 -9.82
CA TYR A 470 -57.37 -32.49 -9.62
C TYR A 470 -57.32 -32.87 -8.12
N ASN A 471 -58.45 -33.38 -7.65
CA ASN A 471 -58.74 -33.88 -6.29
C ASN A 471 -58.25 -35.32 -6.09
N GLY A 472 -57.99 -35.70 -4.83
CA GLY A 472 -57.89 -37.09 -4.38
C GLY A 472 -57.51 -37.20 -2.90
N ASP A 473 -58.51 -37.37 -2.04
CA ASP A 473 -58.49 -37.44 -0.57
C ASP A 473 -58.40 -38.94 -0.10
N PRO A 474 -58.57 -39.35 1.20
CA PRO A 474 -57.55 -39.52 2.24
C PRO A 474 -57.48 -40.93 2.93
N ASN A 475 -56.51 -41.07 3.86
CA ASN A 475 -56.41 -42.02 5.00
C ASN A 475 -56.23 -43.55 4.78
N TYR A 476 -55.15 -44.13 5.36
CA TYR A 476 -55.17 -45.45 6.05
C TYR A 476 -53.99 -45.61 7.04
N TYR A 477 -54.25 -46.39 8.10
CA TYR A 477 -53.49 -46.66 9.34
C TYR A 477 -52.13 -47.41 9.20
N ARG A 478 -51.36 -47.35 10.32
CA ARG A 478 -50.66 -48.44 11.04
C ARG A 478 -49.12 -48.66 10.86
N ASN A 479 -48.39 -48.20 11.88
CA ASN A 479 -47.52 -48.97 12.81
C ASN A 479 -46.58 -50.09 12.27
N ASN A 480 -45.25 -49.94 12.42
CA ASN A 480 -44.42 -50.75 13.34
C ASN A 480 -42.88 -50.52 13.21
N ASN A 481 -42.26 -50.43 14.39
CA ASN A 481 -40.87 -50.66 14.85
C ASN A 481 -39.87 -51.38 13.92
N PHE A 482 -38.61 -50.89 13.90
CA PHE A 482 -37.33 -51.61 14.15
C PHE A 482 -36.11 -50.61 14.08
N PRO A 483 -34.90 -50.93 14.61
CA PRO A 483 -34.02 -50.01 15.35
C PRO A 483 -32.85 -49.44 14.50
N PRO A 484 -32.03 -48.50 15.03
CA PRO A 484 -31.05 -47.77 14.22
C PRO A 484 -29.76 -48.58 14.06
N GLN A 485 -29.31 -48.75 12.81
CA GLN A 485 -27.92 -49.08 12.51
C GLN A 485 -27.15 -47.82 12.15
N GLN A 486 -26.01 -47.66 12.84
CA GLN A 486 -25.01 -46.63 12.64
C GLN A 486 -24.36 -46.78 11.26
N GLN A 487 -24.38 -45.72 10.45
CA GLN A 487 -23.47 -45.60 9.31
C GLN A 487 -22.86 -44.21 9.27
N PHE A 488 -21.53 -44.22 9.22
CA PHE A 488 -20.64 -43.08 9.07
C PHE A 488 -20.98 -42.30 7.80
N ILE A 489 -21.17 -40.99 7.94
CA ILE A 489 -21.30 -40.06 6.80
C ILE A 489 -19.97 -39.30 6.68
N HIS A 490 -19.19 -39.68 5.66
CA HIS A 490 -18.15 -38.84 5.06
C HIS A 490 -18.81 -37.69 4.26
N PRO A 491 -18.19 -36.50 4.21
CA PRO A 491 -18.80 -35.32 3.61
C PRO A 491 -18.81 -35.38 2.08
N PHE A 492 -19.95 -34.95 1.54
CA PHE A 492 -20.30 -34.83 0.13
C PHE A 492 -19.40 -33.85 -0.63
N ASN A 493 -18.85 -34.33 -1.75
CA ASN A 493 -18.38 -33.52 -2.87
C ASN A 493 -19.60 -33.08 -3.71
N PHE A 494 -19.81 -31.78 -3.87
CA PHE A 494 -20.69 -31.23 -4.89
C PHE A 494 -19.89 -30.91 -6.15
N TYR A 495 -20.13 -31.68 -7.20
CA TYR A 495 -19.77 -31.36 -8.58
C TYR A 495 -20.71 -30.26 -9.09
N TYR A 496 -20.17 -29.10 -9.45
CA TYR A 496 -20.84 -28.21 -10.40
C TYR A 496 -20.30 -28.49 -11.80
N ARG A 497 -21.24 -28.81 -12.69
CA ARG A 497 -21.10 -29.07 -14.10
C ARG A 497 -21.46 -27.77 -14.82
N ASP A 498 -20.48 -27.13 -15.46
CA ASP A 498 -20.75 -26.11 -16.47
C ASP A 498 -19.87 -26.33 -17.69
N ASN A 499 -20.55 -26.46 -18.83
CA ASN A 499 -20.02 -26.60 -20.17
C ASN A 499 -19.30 -25.30 -20.59
N TYR A 500 -18.04 -25.40 -21.00
CA TYR A 500 -17.44 -24.45 -21.93
C TYR A 500 -16.64 -25.19 -23.00
N ASN A 501 -16.92 -24.79 -24.24
CA ASN A 501 -16.30 -25.30 -25.46
C ASN A 501 -14.78 -25.03 -25.50
N ASN A 502 -14.10 -26.02 -26.08
CA ASN A 502 -12.68 -26.06 -26.44
C ASN A 502 -12.19 -24.82 -27.21
N ILE A 503 -10.99 -24.35 -26.86
CA ILE A 503 -9.86 -24.01 -27.77
C ILE A 503 -8.57 -24.14 -26.90
N PHE A 504 -7.70 -25.09 -27.25
CA PHE A 504 -6.39 -25.33 -26.62
C PHE A 504 -5.32 -24.35 -27.12
N PRO A 505 -4.27 -24.11 -26.32
CA PRO A 505 -2.90 -24.13 -26.84
C PRO A 505 -1.95 -25.04 -26.02
N PRO A 506 -0.79 -25.42 -26.59
CA PRO A 506 -0.08 -26.64 -26.23
C PRO A 506 0.88 -26.50 -25.03
N LYS A 507 1.12 -27.66 -24.43
CA LYS A 507 2.05 -27.95 -23.32
C LYS A 507 3.50 -27.64 -23.74
N TYR A 508 4.21 -26.87 -22.92
CA TYR A 508 5.68 -26.86 -22.94
C TYR A 508 6.24 -27.71 -21.80
N HIS A 509 7.10 -28.64 -22.20
CA HIS A 509 7.85 -29.55 -21.37
C HIS A 509 8.94 -28.82 -20.56
N HIS A 510 9.07 -29.21 -19.30
CA HIS A 510 10.26 -29.01 -18.49
C HIS A 510 11.45 -29.80 -19.05
N TYR A 511 12.59 -29.13 -19.25
CA TYR A 511 13.91 -29.70 -19.00
C TYR A 511 14.82 -28.59 -18.46
N GLY A 512 15.34 -28.79 -17.26
CA GLY A 512 16.51 -28.07 -16.78
C GLY A 512 17.78 -28.75 -17.31
N PHE A 513 18.81 -27.96 -17.57
CA PHE A 513 20.18 -28.45 -17.64
C PHE A 513 21.14 -27.30 -17.28
N ASN A 514 21.89 -27.53 -16.21
CA ASN A 514 23.22 -26.95 -15.98
C ASN A 514 24.13 -27.35 -17.14
N GLN A 515 25.10 -26.50 -17.50
CA GLN A 515 26.49 -26.94 -17.56
C GLN A 515 27.48 -25.79 -17.79
N ASP A 516 28.51 -25.86 -16.96
CA ASP A 516 29.81 -25.21 -17.05
C ASP A 516 30.60 -25.64 -18.30
N ASN A 517 31.62 -24.81 -18.58
CA ASN A 517 32.90 -25.13 -19.20
C ASN A 517 32.97 -25.43 -20.71
N PHE A 518 33.42 -24.37 -21.38
CA PHE A 518 34.23 -24.37 -22.60
C PHE A 518 35.42 -25.35 -22.54
N TYR A 519 35.55 -26.19 -23.57
CA TYR A 519 36.84 -26.57 -24.13
C TYR A 519 36.75 -26.66 -25.65
N PHE A 520 37.64 -25.92 -26.30
CA PHE A 520 37.98 -26.05 -27.72
C PHE A 520 38.73 -27.36 -27.97
N ASN A 521 38.47 -28.02 -29.09
CA ASN A 521 39.57 -28.54 -29.92
C ASN A 521 39.14 -28.59 -31.40
N PRO A 522 40.06 -28.29 -32.34
CA PRO A 522 39.80 -28.10 -33.76
C PRO A 522 40.09 -29.40 -34.53
N ASN A 523 39.39 -29.60 -35.64
CA ASN A 523 39.85 -30.22 -36.89
C ASN A 523 38.62 -30.53 -37.74
N GLU A 524 38.49 -29.86 -38.89
CA GLU A 524 38.33 -30.50 -40.21
C GLU A 524 37.99 -29.47 -41.29
N HIS A 525 39.06 -29.09 -41.99
CA HIS A 525 39.20 -28.91 -43.43
C HIS A 525 38.00 -29.11 -44.38
N MET A 526 37.96 -28.18 -45.36
CA MET A 526 37.74 -28.39 -46.81
C MET A 526 36.30 -28.27 -47.39
N ARG A 527 36.06 -27.17 -48.13
CA ARG A 527 35.99 -27.09 -49.62
C ARG A 527 34.88 -26.16 -50.16
N TYR A 528 35.35 -25.09 -50.81
CA TYR A 528 34.87 -24.43 -52.04
C TYR A 528 33.38 -24.55 -52.47
N LYS A 529 32.72 -23.43 -52.82
CA LYS A 529 32.80 -22.79 -54.16
C LYS A 529 31.95 -21.50 -54.23
N ASN A 530 32.55 -20.50 -54.87
CA ASN A 530 31.95 -19.27 -55.38
C ASN A 530 30.85 -19.54 -56.43
N TYR A 531 29.83 -18.68 -56.48
CA TYR A 531 29.32 -18.12 -57.74
C TYR A 531 28.88 -16.66 -57.53
N LEU A 532 29.49 -15.79 -58.33
CA LEU A 532 29.08 -14.40 -58.60
C LEU A 532 27.93 -14.40 -59.61
N SER A 533 26.92 -13.52 -59.40
CA SER A 533 26.15 -12.61 -60.30
C SER A 533 25.75 -13.07 -61.74
N PRO A 534 24.89 -12.38 -62.54
CA PRO A 534 24.15 -11.10 -62.35
C PRO A 534 22.70 -11.08 -62.94
N HIS A 535 22.00 -9.95 -62.80
CA HIS A 535 21.31 -9.18 -63.88
C HIS A 535 19.98 -8.50 -63.48
N GLU A 536 19.92 -7.23 -63.90
CA GLU A 536 18.82 -6.30 -64.00
C GLU A 536 17.75 -6.72 -65.04
N HIS A 537 16.47 -6.34 -64.83
CA HIS A 537 15.72 -5.47 -65.75
C HIS A 537 14.28 -5.18 -65.27
N ASN A 538 13.95 -3.88 -65.32
CA ASN A 538 12.67 -3.21 -65.57
C ASN A 538 11.39 -4.04 -65.71
N LEU A 539 10.31 -3.58 -65.06
CA LEU A 539 9.04 -3.27 -65.73
C LEU A 539 8.24 -2.22 -64.95
N ARG A 540 7.58 -1.37 -65.74
CA ARG A 540 6.88 -0.12 -65.42
C ARG A 540 5.39 -0.35 -65.72
N ASN A 541 4.47 0.08 -64.86
CA ASN A 541 3.23 0.82 -65.19
C ASN A 541 2.05 0.62 -64.20
N ASN A 542 1.65 1.77 -63.64
CA ASN A 542 0.29 2.35 -63.55
C ASN A 542 -0.76 1.90 -62.52
N PHE A 543 -1.51 2.96 -62.13
CA PHE A 543 -2.74 3.11 -61.33
C PHE A 543 -2.53 3.33 -59.83
N ASP A 544 -3.07 4.36 -59.16
CA ASP A 544 -3.58 5.68 -59.55
C ASP A 544 -3.73 6.46 -58.22
N TYR A 545 -3.34 7.74 -58.22
CA TYR A 545 -3.62 8.69 -57.14
C TYR A 545 -5.04 9.25 -57.29
N PRO A 546 -5.59 9.86 -56.23
CA PRO A 546 -6.18 11.19 -56.39
C PRO A 546 -5.37 12.27 -55.67
N GLN A 547 -5.11 13.32 -56.44
CA GLN A 547 -4.47 14.58 -56.09
C GLN A 547 -5.39 15.50 -55.25
N ILE A 548 -4.84 16.17 -54.23
CA ILE A 548 -4.50 17.62 -54.16
C ILE A 548 -5.69 18.59 -54.01
N ASN A 549 -5.66 19.43 -52.96
CA ASN A 549 -5.68 20.87 -53.20
C ASN A 549 -4.85 21.67 -52.17
N PRO A 550 -4.25 22.81 -52.59
CA PRO A 550 -2.98 23.31 -52.08
C PRO A 550 -3.08 24.77 -51.60
N TYR A 551 -2.38 25.14 -50.52
CA TYR A 551 -2.00 26.54 -50.33
C TYR A 551 -0.62 26.65 -49.67
N MET A 552 0.22 27.44 -50.34
CA MET A 552 1.36 28.21 -49.81
C MET A 552 2.71 27.49 -49.68
N GLN A 553 3.48 27.55 -50.78
CA GLN A 553 4.93 27.68 -50.76
C GLN A 553 5.34 29.17 -50.70
N ASN A 554 6.55 29.38 -50.17
CA ASN A 554 7.42 30.56 -50.22
C ASN A 554 7.19 31.65 -49.17
N PHE A 555 8.04 31.68 -48.13
CA PHE A 555 8.89 32.85 -47.86
C PHE A 555 10.19 32.44 -47.19
N ASN A 556 11.26 33.06 -47.69
CA ASN A 556 12.66 32.89 -47.35
C ASN A 556 13.06 33.94 -46.31
N LYS A 557 14.05 33.61 -45.46
CA LYS A 557 14.98 34.53 -44.77
C LYS A 557 14.45 35.49 -43.68
N ASN A 558 15.20 35.46 -42.57
CA ASN A 558 15.63 36.59 -41.73
C ASN A 558 14.72 37.13 -40.60
N PHE A 559 15.29 37.12 -39.38
CA PHE A 559 14.93 37.87 -38.15
C PHE A 559 13.61 37.44 -37.45
N ASP A 560 13.50 37.35 -36.12
CA ASP A 560 13.99 38.33 -35.13
C ASP A 560 14.36 37.72 -33.76
N GLU A 561 15.64 37.86 -33.44
CA GLU A 561 16.28 37.67 -32.13
C GLU A 561 16.28 39.02 -31.34
N ASN A 562 15.27 39.88 -31.53
CA ASN A 562 15.28 41.29 -31.10
C ASN A 562 14.19 41.72 -30.10
N SER A 563 13.46 40.81 -29.46
CA SER A 563 12.52 41.18 -28.38
C SER A 563 13.20 41.23 -27.00
N ILE A 564 14.26 40.44 -26.79
CA ILE A 564 14.91 40.28 -25.48
C ILE A 564 16.04 41.29 -25.25
N ILE A 565 16.76 41.69 -26.32
CA ILE A 565 17.84 42.69 -26.24
C ILE A 565 17.30 44.14 -26.19
N ARG A 566 16.05 44.36 -26.62
CA ARG A 566 15.40 45.68 -26.63
C ARG A 566 14.86 46.09 -25.24
N ASN A 567 14.61 45.13 -24.35
CA ASN A 567 14.24 45.39 -22.94
C ASN A 567 15.45 45.57 -22.00
N LEU A 568 16.62 45.03 -22.36
CA LEU A 568 17.87 45.22 -21.60
C LEU A 568 18.59 46.54 -21.87
N LYS A 569 18.26 47.24 -22.98
CA LYS A 569 18.83 48.56 -23.30
C LYS A 569 18.02 49.76 -22.78
N ARG A 570 16.83 49.54 -22.18
CA ARG A 570 16.02 50.60 -21.56
C ARG A 570 16.31 50.83 -20.07
N THR A 571 17.06 49.95 -19.41
CA THR A 571 17.37 50.03 -17.96
C THR A 571 18.78 50.52 -17.63
N GLN A 572 19.60 50.93 -18.61
CA GLN A 572 21.00 51.36 -18.38
C GLN A 572 21.39 52.74 -18.96
N LYS A 573 20.43 53.62 -19.22
CA LYS A 573 20.72 55.02 -19.58
C LYS A 573 19.78 55.97 -18.86
N TYR A 574 20.06 56.27 -17.60
CA TYR A 574 19.97 57.64 -17.05
C TYR A 574 20.80 57.74 -15.76
N LYS A 575 21.90 58.51 -15.90
CA LYS A 575 22.50 59.46 -14.94
C LYS A 575 23.23 58.95 -13.69
N TYR A 576 24.56 58.90 -13.84
CA TYR A 576 25.49 59.53 -12.91
C TYR A 576 25.30 61.06 -12.92
N HIS A 577 25.10 61.66 -11.75
CA HIS A 577 25.95 62.75 -11.24
C HIS A 577 25.67 62.95 -9.74
N SER A 578 26.71 62.70 -8.94
CA SER A 578 26.89 63.10 -7.54
C SER A 578 27.07 64.64 -7.47
N PRO A 579 26.88 65.32 -6.31
CA PRO A 579 27.96 65.33 -5.31
C PRO A 579 27.51 65.45 -3.82
N ASN A 580 28.43 65.04 -2.92
CA ASN A 580 28.64 65.50 -1.52
C ASN A 580 27.48 65.27 -0.52
N SER A 581 27.64 64.74 0.70
CA SER A 581 28.68 64.98 1.71
C SER A 581 28.52 64.00 2.91
N SER A 582 29.65 63.68 3.55
CA SER A 582 29.90 63.44 4.99
C SER A 582 28.86 62.83 5.95
N ARG A 583 29.34 61.78 6.66
CA ARG A 583 29.44 61.63 8.14
C ARG A 583 28.32 60.96 8.97
N PHE A 584 28.81 60.01 9.79
CA PHE A 584 28.43 59.63 11.17
C PHE A 584 27.19 58.74 11.49
N SER A 585 27.51 57.53 11.98
CA SER A 585 27.09 56.84 13.23
C SER A 585 25.61 56.69 13.66
N ASN A 586 25.29 55.43 13.99
CA ASN A 586 24.59 54.87 15.18
C ASN A 586 23.20 55.37 15.65
N TYR A 587 22.50 54.38 16.23
CA TYR A 587 21.36 54.41 17.17
C TYR A 587 19.91 54.34 16.64
N SER A 588 19.32 53.17 16.92
CA SER A 588 18.08 52.88 17.67
C SER A 588 16.90 53.87 17.70
N ASN A 589 15.72 53.22 17.71
CA ASN A 589 14.44 53.58 18.37
C ASN A 589 13.25 53.95 17.45
N HIS A 590 12.23 53.08 17.52
CA HIS A 590 10.78 53.38 17.55
C HIS A 590 10.45 54.58 18.49
N PRO A 591 9.24 55.20 18.53
CA PRO A 591 7.93 54.68 18.14
C PRO A 591 6.90 55.70 17.54
N ASP A 592 5.68 55.20 17.31
CA ASP A 592 4.33 55.80 17.34
C ASP A 592 3.89 56.94 16.40
N PHE A 593 2.77 56.69 15.69
CA PHE A 593 1.65 57.63 15.60
C PHE A 593 0.29 56.92 15.54
N TYR A 594 -0.60 57.41 16.41
CA TYR A 594 -2.00 57.06 16.67
C TYR A 594 -3.00 57.67 15.66
N HIS A 595 -4.18 57.02 15.50
CA HIS A 595 -5.55 57.57 15.72
C HIS A 595 -6.59 56.52 15.25
N ASN A 596 -7.44 55.89 16.08
CA ASN A 596 -8.52 56.29 17.01
C ASN A 596 -9.93 56.40 16.39
N HIS A 597 -10.89 55.93 17.22
CA HIS A 597 -12.36 56.06 17.22
C HIS A 597 -13.16 54.90 16.58
N ASP A 598 -14.17 54.28 17.20
CA ASP A 598 -14.74 54.36 18.56
C ASP A 598 -15.61 53.10 18.82
N ASN A 599 -15.60 52.65 20.07
CA ASN A 599 -16.60 51.76 20.71
C ASN A 599 -17.66 52.67 21.40
N PRO A 600 -18.85 52.23 21.88
CA PRO A 600 -18.91 51.38 23.09
C PRO A 600 -20.20 50.57 23.40
N PHE A 601 -20.14 49.90 24.56
CA PHE A 601 -21.16 49.25 25.43
C PHE A 601 -21.22 47.70 25.35
N SER A 602 -20.56 46.96 26.26
CA SER A 602 -20.89 46.63 27.68
C SER A 602 -21.90 45.46 27.76
N GLU A 603 -21.85 44.46 28.64
CA GLU A 603 -21.21 44.32 29.95
C GLU A 603 -21.33 42.85 30.42
N LYS A 604 -20.31 42.37 31.14
CA LYS A 604 -20.30 41.50 32.34
C LYS A 604 -21.23 40.27 32.46
N GLY A 605 -20.60 39.15 32.85
CA GLY A 605 -21.22 38.07 33.62
C GLY A 605 -20.22 36.98 34.01
N VAL A 606 -19.60 37.12 35.19
CA VAL A 606 -18.62 36.21 35.80
C VAL A 606 -19.19 35.72 37.15
N ASN A 607 -18.75 34.50 37.56
CA ASN A 607 -18.77 33.85 38.89
C ASN A 607 -19.91 32.86 39.25
N PRO A 608 -19.72 31.94 40.25
CA PRO A 608 -18.48 31.41 40.85
C PRO A 608 -18.46 29.89 41.18
N ILE A 609 -17.29 29.45 41.63
CA ILE A 609 -16.92 28.22 42.36
C ILE A 609 -17.52 28.23 43.78
N TYR A 610 -17.96 27.07 44.29
CA TYR A 610 -18.17 26.80 45.71
C TYR A 610 -17.65 25.40 46.08
N GLU A 611 -16.80 25.33 47.11
CA GLU A 611 -16.35 24.12 47.80
C GLU A 611 -17.17 23.90 49.10
N GLY A 612 -17.41 22.64 49.49
CA GLY A 612 -17.89 22.24 50.82
C GLY A 612 -18.55 20.84 50.88
N PRO A 613 -18.50 20.09 52.01
CA PRO A 613 -17.94 18.72 52.04
C PRO A 613 -18.88 17.55 52.41
N ASN A 614 -18.36 16.33 52.17
CA ASN A 614 -18.67 14.99 52.76
C ASN A 614 -20.04 14.30 52.52
N SER A 615 -20.02 13.15 51.82
CA SER A 615 -20.41 11.83 52.38
C SER A 615 -20.31 10.68 51.36
N ASN A 616 -19.92 9.51 51.86
CA ASN A 616 -19.69 8.23 51.16
C ASN A 616 -20.95 7.62 50.52
N SER A 617 -20.83 7.04 49.32
CA SER A 617 -21.46 5.76 48.96
C SER A 617 -20.97 5.20 47.61
N TYR A 618 -20.80 3.88 47.55
CA TYR A 618 -20.35 3.06 46.43
C TYR A 618 -21.26 3.07 45.17
N VAL A 619 -20.70 2.55 44.06
CA VAL A 619 -21.37 1.94 42.87
C VAL A 619 -21.85 2.96 41.80
N THR A 620 -21.39 3.04 40.55
CA THR A 620 -21.31 2.02 39.49
C THR A 620 -20.65 2.62 38.24
N SER A 621 -19.83 1.83 37.56
CA SER A 621 -19.26 2.09 36.25
C SER A 621 -20.34 2.10 35.16
N ASN A 622 -20.60 3.28 34.57
CA ASN A 622 -21.28 3.43 33.30
C ASN A 622 -20.67 4.64 32.58
N ARG A 623 -19.56 4.41 31.86
CA ARG A 623 -19.07 5.30 30.80
C ARG A 623 -18.60 4.44 29.64
N SER A 624 -19.30 4.54 28.51
CA SER A 624 -18.90 3.91 27.25
C SER A 624 -17.72 4.67 26.64
N HIS A 625 -16.59 4.00 26.45
CA HIS A 625 -15.33 4.55 25.93
C HIS A 625 -15.35 4.84 24.40
N LEU A 626 -16.50 5.16 23.80
CA LEU A 626 -16.62 5.40 22.35
C LEU A 626 -17.05 6.83 21.98
N SER A 627 -17.20 7.73 22.96
CA SER A 627 -17.55 9.14 22.70
C SER A 627 -16.39 9.99 22.19
N ASP A 628 -15.14 9.54 22.33
CA ASP A 628 -13.96 10.38 22.09
C ASP A 628 -13.41 10.28 20.65
N SER A 629 -14.08 9.55 19.76
CA SER A 629 -13.63 9.32 18.37
C SER A 629 -14.41 10.13 17.31
N PHE A 630 -15.36 10.97 17.70
CA PHE A 630 -16.20 11.71 16.76
C PHE A 630 -16.11 13.22 17.00
N ILE A 631 -15.01 13.83 16.54
CA ILE A 631 -15.00 15.28 16.27
C ILE A 631 -15.54 15.48 14.85
N ASN A 632 -16.78 15.96 14.81
CA ASN A 632 -17.40 16.55 13.63
C ASN A 632 -16.62 17.81 13.22
N ASN A 633 -16.14 17.84 11.98
CA ASN A 633 -15.91 19.09 11.26
C ASN A 633 -16.48 18.94 9.85
N SER A 634 -17.79 19.07 9.77
CA SER A 634 -18.53 19.30 8.54
C SER A 634 -19.05 20.73 8.57
N ASN A 635 -18.51 21.59 7.70
CA ASN A 635 -19.22 22.77 7.25
C ASN A 635 -18.94 23.05 5.77
N HIS A 636 -20.04 22.96 5.03
CA HIS A 636 -20.42 23.62 3.78
C HIS A 636 -19.77 23.23 2.45
N ALA A 637 -20.62 22.60 1.64
CA ALA A 637 -20.61 22.61 0.18
C ALA A 637 -21.22 23.92 -0.37
N TYR A 638 -20.68 24.41 -1.48
CA TYR A 638 -21.45 25.01 -2.59
C TYR A 638 -20.72 24.78 -3.93
N HIS A 639 -21.55 24.74 -4.98
CA HIS A 639 -21.33 24.43 -6.40
C HIS A 639 -20.31 25.31 -7.17
N GLU A 640 -19.62 24.71 -8.16
CA GLU A 640 -19.36 25.23 -9.54
C GLU A 640 -18.57 24.14 -10.32
N SER A 641 -19.19 23.45 -11.29
CA SER A 641 -19.16 23.66 -12.76
C SER A 641 -17.84 23.31 -13.47
N GLN A 642 -17.95 22.33 -14.36
CA GLN A 642 -17.28 22.08 -15.65
C GLN A 642 -15.86 22.63 -15.95
N ASP A 643 -15.09 21.74 -16.58
CA ASP A 643 -13.79 21.90 -17.25
C ASP A 643 -12.56 22.07 -16.35
N ASP A 644 -11.77 20.99 -16.24
CA ASP A 644 -10.32 21.08 -16.02
C ASP A 644 -9.63 19.74 -16.38
N THR A 645 -9.46 19.53 -17.68
CA THR A 645 -8.37 18.72 -18.24
C THR A 645 -7.10 19.57 -18.26
N ASP A 646 -6.34 19.66 -17.15
CA ASP A 646 -4.90 20.03 -17.13
C ASP A 646 -4.29 20.09 -15.71
N LEU A 647 -4.39 19.01 -14.93
CA LEU A 647 -3.93 18.99 -13.52
C LEU A 647 -2.76 18.01 -13.26
N PHE A 648 -1.66 18.18 -13.99
CA PHE A 648 -0.34 17.68 -13.57
C PHE A 648 0.79 18.64 -13.97
N ASN A 649 0.67 19.92 -13.62
CA ASN A 649 1.84 20.77 -13.39
C ASN A 649 2.07 20.82 -11.88
N TYR A 650 2.87 19.86 -11.40
CA TYR A 650 3.27 19.77 -10.01
C TYR A 650 4.13 20.99 -9.67
N ASP A 651 3.57 21.94 -8.92
CA ASP A 651 4.18 23.21 -8.55
C ASP A 651 5.52 22.98 -7.83
N ASP A 652 6.63 23.34 -8.50
CA ASP A 652 7.98 23.25 -7.96
C ASP A 652 8.14 23.99 -6.61
N ASN A 653 7.28 24.97 -6.31
CA ASN A 653 7.26 25.64 -5.01
C ASN A 653 6.74 24.74 -3.89
N LYS A 654 5.74 23.89 -4.15
CA LYS A 654 5.24 22.93 -3.15
C LYS A 654 6.29 21.86 -2.83
N LYS A 655 7.08 21.45 -3.82
CA LYS A 655 8.19 20.51 -3.62
C LYS A 655 9.31 21.12 -2.79
N ARG A 656 9.68 22.38 -3.06
CA ARG A 656 10.66 23.13 -2.26
C ARG A 656 10.19 23.31 -0.82
N ASN A 657 8.94 23.71 -0.61
CA ASN A 657 8.36 23.83 0.73
C ASN A 657 8.38 22.49 1.50
N LEU A 658 8.09 21.37 0.83
CA LEU A 658 8.16 20.04 1.46
C LEU A 658 9.60 19.66 1.85
N ASP A 659 10.57 19.98 1.00
CA ASP A 659 11.99 19.72 1.29
C ASP A 659 12.52 20.60 2.43
N ASP A 660 12.06 21.85 2.52
CA ASP A 660 12.40 22.77 3.62
C ASP A 660 11.80 22.30 4.95
N LEU A 661 10.52 21.89 4.96
CA LEU A 661 9.89 21.29 6.15
C LEU A 661 10.59 20.00 6.62
N LYS A 662 11.09 19.18 5.68
CA LYS A 662 11.89 17.98 6.02
C LYS A 662 13.23 18.35 6.65
N ARG A 663 13.88 19.42 6.19
CA ARG A 663 15.13 19.93 6.80
C ARG A 663 14.88 20.50 8.19
N GLU A 664 13.80 21.25 8.37
CA GLU A 664 13.39 21.78 9.68
C GLU A 664 13.11 20.64 10.67
N LYS A 665 12.33 19.64 10.27
CA LYS A 665 12.09 18.45 11.08
C LYS A 665 13.39 17.78 11.53
N TYR A 666 14.32 17.54 10.60
CA TYR A 666 15.62 16.95 10.92
C TYR A 666 16.45 17.82 11.89
N SER A 667 16.38 19.14 11.74
CA SER A 667 17.06 20.09 12.63
C SER A 667 16.46 20.05 14.05
N VAL A 668 15.14 19.98 14.17
CA VAL A 668 14.44 19.85 15.46
C VAL A 668 14.78 18.52 16.12
N GLU A 669 14.70 17.40 15.41
CA GLU A 669 15.06 16.06 15.94
C GLU A 669 16.51 16.01 16.45
N LYS A 670 17.44 16.63 15.72
CA LYS A 670 18.86 16.73 16.13
C LYS A 670 19.05 17.63 17.34
N THR A 671 18.20 18.64 17.51
CA THR A 671 18.24 19.57 18.65
C THR A 671 17.67 18.90 19.90
N LEU A 672 16.55 18.19 19.77
CA LEU A 672 15.96 17.37 20.85
C LEU A 672 16.94 16.31 21.33
N LYS A 673 17.57 15.56 20.41
CA LYS A 673 18.59 14.58 20.77
C LYS A 673 19.78 15.18 21.55
N LYS A 674 20.18 16.40 21.21
CA LYS A 674 21.24 17.12 21.96
C LYS A 674 20.77 17.62 23.32
N LEU A 675 19.49 17.97 23.46
CA LEU A 675 18.89 18.33 24.74
C LEU A 675 18.82 17.09 25.65
N ASP A 676 18.37 15.95 25.11
CA ASP A 676 18.35 14.66 25.81
C ASP A 676 19.76 14.28 26.30
N GLU A 677 20.76 14.33 25.41
CA GLU A 677 22.15 14.05 25.76
C GLU A 677 22.72 15.02 26.82
N LYS A 678 22.22 16.26 26.89
CA LYS A 678 22.64 17.23 27.92
C LYS A 678 21.93 16.98 29.24
N PHE A 679 20.66 16.59 29.21
CA PHE A 679 19.88 16.23 30.37
C PHE A 679 20.40 14.95 31.02
N ASP A 680 20.66 13.90 30.23
CA ASP A 680 21.22 12.62 30.69
C ASP A 680 22.62 12.78 31.32
N LYS A 681 23.39 13.78 30.86
CA LYS A 681 24.71 14.11 31.41
C LYS A 681 24.64 15.02 32.64
N GLY A 682 23.45 15.46 33.06
CA GLY A 682 23.26 16.40 34.16
C GLY A 682 23.75 17.82 33.87
N ASN A 683 23.93 18.18 32.59
CA ASN A 683 24.44 19.50 32.18
C ASN A 683 23.35 20.59 32.15
N ILE A 684 22.07 20.20 32.20
CA ILE A 684 20.91 21.09 32.29
C ILE A 684 19.94 20.52 33.34
N SER A 685 19.25 21.40 34.06
CA SER A 685 18.29 20.99 35.07
C SER A 685 16.97 20.50 34.44
N GLU A 686 16.15 19.78 35.19
CA GLU A 686 14.81 19.35 34.75
C GLU A 686 13.92 20.56 34.37
N VAL A 687 14.08 21.68 35.08
CA VAL A 687 13.36 22.93 34.80
C VAL A 687 13.83 23.59 33.49
N ASP A 688 15.10 23.43 33.12
CA ASP A 688 15.64 23.97 31.86
C ASP A 688 15.41 23.03 30.65
N TYR A 689 15.08 21.77 30.90
CA TYR A 689 14.83 20.76 29.87
C TYR A 689 13.37 20.75 29.39
N ILE A 690 12.42 21.01 30.29
CA ILE A 690 10.99 21.20 30.02
C ILE A 690 10.75 22.55 29.35
#